data_AF-A0A975GID3-F1
#
_entry.id   AF-A0A975GID3-F1
#
_cell.length_a   1.000
_cell.length_b   1.000
_cell.length_c   1.000
_cell.angle_alpha   90.00
_cell.angle_beta   90.00
_cell.angle_gamma   90.00
#
_symmetry.space_group_name_H-M   'P 1'
#
loop_
_entity.id
_entity.type
_entity.pdbx_description
1 polymer ?
#
loop_
_entity_poly.entity_id
_entity_poly.type
_entity_poly.pdbx_seq_one_letter_code
_entity_poly.pdbx_strand_id
1 'polypeptide(L)'
;MPLVYHSGIQGYNYHGPATGYRNVSKPDDGLNIVEEQFKKYYSENHDDLYSGLRSPGTAANYLTWIWNGNSLGDNFSFDQQVINEIKIRPLILNIRYNNNKDWGHYIVLRGYDDNDTPDDNTDDKFYVNDPYTNWPDNPPTGENREFDYTTLSSWYKGRAITFVPVLNKEQREYAVVVDSGNPKYENTIELDNINAQNADNNYIWKEWYGAEGDWYYPSEGGHWAQWTPALSKSSYYKVNVIYRSDEGQDTVNYSIYNSGGQLIDTIPVNQKAPAALNTNLLGISFLDNGAYVRVNDVPASCNIDAVRFERAIIPFLSLDENPDISNYNVYGIADESIYGALDIDGNYFHAEIAAIDSFNRDDAGNDDKASNPEYLAQEGDENAALHEINIINGSSDAYQAGDYLFLASVSDNEGTRNFFPIKFTVVSNALSRIVDNDQINNDAYQYENNIDNIETNIVPGYYLTAKLVKGQSGAWAKWKPSIEGQYKVYIHSPKDAEAADIVYQIKTDGTDENRILSEPVSQVENQDGWVQIVSSDGNELFEFTSEGYVQLDLGSDENKPFSNHNINPDTCVAFDAVKFVAEASSESNNITLAIKGGQQYLKVQQVEAVYDEEGNLTDGGYWTDSRQREPLASTAFAVSALLETGVPRTDQTVIDGVNYIKQYVNEDGGIYMPSNRSNYINAACLVALSLYGIPGADAEYDTMVQNSMDYSLSRQNLPLPEGSLQTPEEYYGAYYGGWTYRKTSSGEQSQGDLSNTQFAVMGLWYAHRYLGKSTIGEPWSEALFTYLKRCHGWYDEENGQTWNDQAWAKNKNVVGTDGGFSYKPDYAEFYPGGSMTAAGIWSLFMIGHDQHEMINIAIEWFDHNYTWDINPGAYYSGDMSAYYYYVYSMAKALTSVLGNQLVGEHDWIQDLKDTMLEKMIEVDGNEIPAQNYWAGTGSLDGGNIIATSWVLMSLAFAAPDVESPEKILADDPNLETPIPGSVTISADGDVTISDTLRVSFQEAEIDPDVVLPVGGFEFTFNKVGQGEATVLTIKLPKGALEPGGENSFINEDGSQKEGLAWFKIQEGKWVGLPDVLIEIDMEAYSLQVTLKDGGPEDADGLVNGKIVDPGAPGYGFKIDTDESTLHDMDKNGKVDVIDIMLVASHWNTATGDANYDAKYDLNSDGKIDVTDIMLVAAQWGKTVE
;
A
#
# COMPACT_ATOMS: atom_id res chain seq x y z
N MET A 1 -37.99 40.62 3.73
CA MET A 1 -37.52 40.23 5.07
C MET A 1 -38.04 41.29 6.03
N PRO A 2 -38.95 40.98 6.96
CA PRO A 2 -39.25 41.90 8.05
C PRO A 2 -38.12 41.78 9.08
N LEU A 3 -37.40 42.87 9.25
CA LEU A 3 -36.34 43.05 10.24
C LEU A 3 -36.93 42.85 11.65
N VAL A 4 -36.28 42.01 12.44
CA VAL A 4 -36.50 41.97 13.89
C VAL A 4 -35.88 43.22 14.47
N TYR A 5 -36.73 44.12 14.96
CA TYR A 5 -36.28 45.34 15.60
C TYR A 5 -36.04 45.08 17.09
N HIS A 6 -34.77 45.01 17.50
CA HIS A 6 -34.37 45.22 18.88
C HIS A 6 -33.08 46.07 19.00
N SER A 7 -33.01 46.82 20.09
CA SER A 7 -32.47 48.17 20.20
C SER A 7 -30.94 48.29 20.42
N GLY A 8 -30.29 49.09 19.57
CA GLY A 8 -29.16 49.97 19.91
C GLY A 8 -27.75 49.36 20.00
N ILE A 9 -26.98 49.41 18.90
CA ILE A 9 -25.50 49.39 18.94
C ILE A 9 -24.98 50.78 18.53
N GLN A 10 -24.02 51.33 19.28
CA GLN A 10 -23.01 52.21 18.70
C GLN A 10 -21.81 51.38 18.29
N GLY A 11 -21.44 51.45 17.01
CA GLY A 11 -20.34 50.68 16.47
C GLY A 11 -18.99 51.11 16.98
N TYR A 12 -18.12 50.13 17.17
CA TYR A 12 -16.71 50.32 17.48
C TYR A 12 -15.90 50.00 16.22
N ASN A 13 -15.08 50.95 15.76
CA ASN A 13 -13.89 50.62 14.99
C ASN A 13 -12.76 50.43 16.01
N TYR A 14 -12.55 49.19 16.42
CA TYR A 14 -11.40 48.72 17.19
C TYR A 14 -10.96 47.39 16.58
N HIS A 15 -9.67 47.26 16.25
CA HIS A 15 -9.07 46.03 15.72
C HIS A 15 -8.58 45.14 16.87
N GLY A 16 -9.50 44.72 17.73
CA GLY A 16 -9.25 43.78 18.83
C GLY A 16 -10.56 43.28 19.44
N PRO A 17 -10.57 42.11 20.12
CA PRO A 17 -11.78 41.32 20.32
C PRO A 17 -12.64 41.88 21.47
N ALA A 18 -13.82 42.41 21.12
CA ALA A 18 -14.93 42.61 22.05
C ALA A 18 -16.23 42.91 21.29
N THR A 19 -16.96 41.89 20.85
CA THR A 19 -18.36 42.09 20.41
C THR A 19 -19.26 40.94 20.86
N GLY A 20 -19.97 41.18 21.96
CA GLY A 20 -21.08 40.35 22.44
C GLY A 20 -21.38 40.55 23.93
N TYR A 21 -22.02 41.66 24.32
CA TYR A 21 -22.76 41.71 25.60
C TYR A 21 -23.92 42.71 25.54
N ARG A 22 -25.09 42.30 26.03
CA ARG A 22 -26.28 43.14 26.26
C ARG A 22 -26.51 43.34 27.76
N ASN A 23 -26.62 44.60 28.17
CA ASN A 23 -26.91 45.01 29.55
C ASN A 23 -28.43 45.13 29.77
N VAL A 24 -28.94 44.55 30.86
CA VAL A 24 -30.33 44.70 31.31
C VAL A 24 -30.46 45.93 32.20
N SER A 25 -31.08 47.00 31.67
CA SER A 25 -31.64 48.08 32.49
C SER A 25 -32.90 48.64 31.82
N LYS A 26 -34.00 48.86 32.55
CA LYS A 26 -35.26 49.47 32.04
C LYS A 26 -35.75 50.55 33.04
N PRO A 27 -36.46 51.64 32.64
CA PRO A 27 -37.77 51.50 31.95
C PRO A 27 -38.15 52.42 30.76
N ASP A 28 -37.63 53.63 30.53
CA ASP A 28 -38.48 54.62 29.80
C ASP A 28 -38.19 54.94 28.32
N ASP A 29 -37.03 54.61 27.72
CA ASP A 29 -36.76 55.00 26.31
C ASP A 29 -36.36 53.87 25.35
N GLY A 30 -36.02 52.69 25.86
CA GLY A 30 -35.75 51.51 25.01
C GLY A 30 -36.98 51.02 24.23
N LEU A 31 -38.19 51.35 24.71
CA LEU A 31 -39.46 51.00 24.05
C LEU A 31 -39.79 51.88 22.85
N ASN A 32 -39.12 53.02 22.64
CA ASN A 32 -39.45 53.93 21.53
C ASN A 32 -38.86 53.48 20.18
N ILE A 33 -37.98 52.47 20.19
CA ILE A 33 -37.30 51.89 19.03
C ILE A 33 -37.80 50.48 18.69
N VAL A 34 -38.70 49.95 19.52
CA VAL A 34 -39.38 48.66 19.34
C VAL A 34 -40.68 48.90 18.57
N GLU A 35 -41.02 48.07 17.59
CA GLU A 35 -42.31 48.20 16.90
C GLU A 35 -43.48 48.01 17.89
N GLU A 36 -44.57 48.76 17.71
CA GLU A 36 -45.73 48.84 18.62
C GLU A 36 -46.30 47.46 19.04
N GLN A 37 -46.13 46.45 18.17
CA GLN A 37 -46.57 45.06 18.37
C GLN A 37 -45.80 44.30 19.46
N PHE A 38 -44.49 44.52 19.61
CA PHE A 38 -43.67 43.93 20.68
C PHE A 38 -43.78 44.69 21.99
N LYS A 39 -44.06 46.00 21.93
CA LYS A 39 -44.37 46.80 23.14
C LYS A 39 -45.55 46.19 23.90
N LYS A 40 -46.55 45.71 23.16
CA LYS A 40 -47.77 45.11 23.71
C LYS A 40 -47.51 43.80 24.46
N TYR A 41 -46.66 42.94 23.91
CA TYR A 41 -46.24 41.68 24.55
C TYR A 41 -45.47 41.93 25.87
N TYR A 42 -44.60 42.94 25.90
CA TYR A 42 -43.83 43.32 27.08
C TYR A 42 -44.65 44.06 28.16
N SER A 43 -45.71 44.76 27.79
CA SER A 43 -46.53 45.54 28.73
C SER A 43 -47.72 44.80 29.33
N GLU A 44 -48.20 43.72 28.70
CA GLU A 44 -49.45 43.05 29.09
C GLU A 44 -49.26 41.74 29.88
N ASN A 45 -48.06 41.10 29.84
CA ASN A 45 -47.87 39.73 30.35
C ASN A 45 -46.85 39.52 31.48
N HIS A 46 -46.09 40.55 31.91
CA HIS A 46 -45.05 40.37 32.93
C HIS A 46 -45.01 41.53 33.96
N ASP A 47 -45.45 41.24 35.20
CA ASP A 47 -45.29 42.14 36.36
C ASP A 47 -43.83 42.22 36.85
N ASP A 48 -42.96 41.31 36.42
CA ASP A 48 -41.52 41.28 36.73
C ASP A 48 -40.71 41.91 35.57
N LEU A 49 -40.78 43.23 35.42
CA LEU A 49 -40.00 43.99 34.43
C LEU A 49 -38.47 44.03 34.69
N TYR A 50 -37.93 43.13 35.52
CA TYR A 50 -36.58 43.26 36.09
C TYR A 50 -35.83 41.93 36.22
N SER A 51 -35.42 41.37 35.08
CA SER A 51 -34.55 40.19 35.05
C SER A 51 -33.32 40.40 34.17
N GLY A 52 -32.15 40.34 34.83
CA GLY A 52 -30.81 40.46 34.25
C GLY A 52 -29.77 40.04 35.28
N LEU A 53 -28.48 40.07 34.93
CA LEU A 53 -27.38 39.64 35.81
C LEU A 53 -27.40 40.42 37.14
N ARG A 54 -27.91 39.77 38.21
CA ARG A 54 -28.34 40.42 39.47
C ARG A 54 -27.20 40.79 40.41
N SER A 55 -25.98 40.32 40.13
CA SER A 55 -24.80 40.56 40.98
C SER A 55 -23.49 40.54 40.18
N PRO A 56 -22.42 41.14 40.72
CA PRO A 56 -21.08 41.01 40.15
C PRO A 56 -20.65 39.57 39.91
N GLY A 57 -20.76 38.69 40.91
CA GLY A 57 -20.46 37.26 40.74
C GLY A 57 -21.34 36.56 39.69
N THR A 58 -22.59 36.96 39.56
CA THR A 58 -23.50 36.45 38.53
C THR A 58 -23.07 36.86 37.10
N ALA A 59 -22.60 38.10 36.93
CA ALA A 59 -22.07 38.56 35.65
C ALA A 59 -20.70 37.95 35.33
N ALA A 60 -19.87 37.73 36.35
CA ALA A 60 -18.60 37.06 36.22
C ALA A 60 -18.80 35.60 35.76
N ASN A 61 -19.74 34.88 36.36
CA ASN A 61 -20.09 33.51 35.97
C ASN A 61 -20.60 33.44 34.54
N TYR A 62 -21.48 34.36 34.11
CA TYR A 62 -21.95 34.41 32.72
C TYR A 62 -20.81 34.57 31.72
N LEU A 63 -19.92 35.55 31.95
CA LEU A 63 -18.76 35.78 31.09
C LEU A 63 -17.79 34.60 31.10
N THR A 64 -17.60 33.95 32.25
CA THR A 64 -16.86 32.69 32.37
C THR A 64 -17.45 31.61 31.45
N TRP A 65 -18.77 31.48 31.38
CA TRP A 65 -19.41 30.47 30.54
C TRP A 65 -19.27 30.77 29.04
N ILE A 66 -19.60 31.99 28.61
CA ILE A 66 -19.60 32.33 27.17
C ILE A 66 -18.18 32.54 26.60
N TRP A 67 -17.20 32.92 27.42
CA TRP A 67 -15.81 33.19 26.98
C TRP A 67 -14.76 32.24 27.58
N ASN A 68 -15.19 31.20 28.31
CA ASN A 68 -14.33 30.26 29.01
C ASN A 68 -13.34 30.89 30.01
N GLY A 69 -13.60 32.10 30.52
CA GLY A 69 -12.65 32.84 31.36
C GLY A 69 -12.75 32.54 32.86
N ASN A 70 -11.73 32.88 33.64
CA ASN A 70 -11.75 32.80 35.10
C ASN A 70 -12.19 34.13 35.74
N SER A 71 -13.13 34.05 36.68
CA SER A 71 -13.50 35.20 37.53
C SER A 71 -12.67 35.22 38.81
N LEU A 72 -12.08 36.38 39.15
CA LEU A 72 -11.23 36.55 40.34
C LEU A 72 -11.91 37.45 41.40
N GLY A 73 -13.00 36.97 42.02
CA GLY A 73 -13.53 37.44 43.31
C GLY A 73 -14.08 38.89 43.42
N ASP A 74 -14.92 39.12 44.46
CA ASP A 74 -15.71 40.35 44.66
C ASP A 74 -14.94 41.51 45.34
N ASN A 75 -15.20 42.72 44.85
CA ASN A 75 -14.91 44.06 45.40
C ASN A 75 -13.43 44.49 45.50
N PHE A 76 -12.92 45.08 44.42
CA PHE A 76 -11.75 45.96 44.49
C PHE A 76 -12.12 47.33 45.10
N SER A 77 -11.32 47.83 46.05
CA SER A 77 -11.29 49.27 46.31
C SER A 77 -10.69 49.96 45.09
N PHE A 78 -11.18 51.16 44.75
CA PHE A 78 -10.70 51.97 43.62
C PHE A 78 -9.33 52.63 43.93
N ASP A 79 -8.42 51.84 44.52
CA ASP A 79 -7.03 52.17 44.86
C ASP A 79 -6.10 51.79 43.70
N GLN A 80 -4.79 52.03 43.87
CA GLN A 80 -3.70 51.75 42.92
C GLN A 80 -3.77 50.38 42.22
N GLN A 81 -4.42 49.38 42.83
CA GLN A 81 -4.63 48.06 42.23
C GLN A 81 -5.48 48.12 40.96
N VAL A 82 -6.59 48.86 40.95
CA VAL A 82 -7.43 49.03 39.75
C VAL A 82 -6.66 49.76 38.66
N ILE A 83 -5.86 50.76 39.02
CA ILE A 83 -5.00 51.51 38.09
C ILE A 83 -3.95 50.58 37.46
N ASN A 84 -3.25 49.78 38.27
CA ASN A 84 -2.25 48.82 37.79
C ASN A 84 -2.87 47.74 36.89
N GLU A 85 -4.10 47.32 37.17
CA GLU A 85 -4.82 46.34 36.36
C GLU A 85 -5.30 46.94 35.02
N ILE A 86 -5.80 48.18 35.00
CA ILE A 86 -6.19 48.86 33.74
C ILE A 86 -4.98 49.12 32.84
N LYS A 87 -3.80 49.34 33.43
CA LYS A 87 -2.53 49.47 32.67
C LYS A 87 -2.20 48.21 31.87
N ILE A 88 -2.71 47.05 32.25
CA ILE A 88 -2.41 45.75 31.61
C ILE A 88 -3.60 45.12 30.89
N ARG A 89 -4.85 45.46 31.26
CA ARG A 89 -6.06 44.89 30.64
C ARG A 89 -7.35 45.71 30.85
N PRO A 90 -8.37 45.57 29.99
CA PRO A 90 -9.70 46.13 30.23
C PRO A 90 -10.40 45.53 31.45
N LEU A 91 -11.22 46.32 32.14
CA LEU A 91 -12.00 45.87 33.31
C LEU A 91 -13.49 46.16 33.15
N ILE A 92 -14.33 45.26 33.65
CA ILE A 92 -15.80 45.40 33.65
C ILE A 92 -16.28 45.83 35.04
N LEU A 93 -16.92 47.00 35.12
CA LEU A 93 -17.47 47.56 36.35
C LEU A 93 -18.99 47.36 36.40
N ASN A 94 -19.51 46.96 37.55
CA ASN A 94 -20.95 46.97 37.83
C ASN A 94 -21.29 48.19 38.70
N ILE A 95 -22.12 49.09 38.20
CA ILE A 95 -22.49 50.30 38.94
C ILE A 95 -23.92 50.17 39.42
N ARG A 96 -24.14 50.28 40.74
CA ARG A 96 -25.50 50.38 41.30
C ARG A 96 -25.76 51.77 41.86
N TYR A 97 -26.93 52.31 41.61
CA TYR A 97 -27.35 53.59 42.14
C TYR A 97 -27.80 53.47 43.62
N ASN A 98 -27.16 54.21 44.53
CA ASN A 98 -27.56 54.40 45.94
C ASN A 98 -27.85 53.13 46.76
N ASN A 99 -27.05 52.06 46.61
CA ASN A 99 -27.29 50.75 47.27
C ASN A 99 -28.67 50.13 46.97
N ASN A 100 -29.36 50.64 45.96
CA ASN A 100 -30.61 50.08 45.52
C ASN A 100 -30.31 48.89 44.61
N LYS A 101 -30.69 47.69 45.06
CA LYS A 101 -30.56 46.42 44.34
C LYS A 101 -31.34 46.40 43.01
N ASP A 102 -32.19 47.40 42.80
CA ASP A 102 -33.11 47.43 41.68
C ASP A 102 -32.54 48.25 40.48
N TRP A 103 -31.45 49.01 40.62
CA TRP A 103 -30.99 50.01 39.63
C TRP A 103 -29.46 49.94 39.40
N GLY A 104 -28.99 49.35 38.28
CA GLY A 104 -27.57 49.32 37.90
C GLY A 104 -27.29 49.16 36.40
N HIS A 105 -26.07 49.47 35.96
CA HIS A 105 -25.56 49.27 34.59
C HIS A 105 -24.05 48.94 34.61
N TYR A 106 -23.53 48.36 33.52
CA TYR A 106 -22.12 48.00 33.36
C TYR A 106 -21.35 49.06 32.56
N ILE A 107 -20.10 49.30 32.95
CA ILE A 107 -19.14 50.14 32.21
C ILE A 107 -17.86 49.33 31.97
N VAL A 108 -17.27 49.46 30.79
CA VAL A 108 -15.95 48.88 30.48
C VAL A 108 -14.88 49.98 30.56
N LEU A 109 -13.88 49.80 31.43
CA LEU A 109 -12.67 50.61 31.46
C LEU A 109 -11.71 50.06 30.39
N ARG A 110 -11.28 50.90 29.44
CA ARG A 110 -10.54 50.49 28.22
C ARG A 110 -9.06 50.84 28.22
N GLY A 111 -8.62 51.70 29.13
CA GLY A 111 -7.23 52.14 29.19
C GLY A 111 -7.02 53.27 30.19
N TYR A 112 -5.75 53.51 30.47
CA TYR A 112 -5.25 54.48 31.43
C TYR A 112 -4.11 55.28 30.79
N ASP A 113 -4.17 56.59 30.86
CA ASP A 113 -3.10 57.51 30.46
C ASP A 113 -2.63 58.31 31.69
N ASP A 114 -1.35 58.14 32.01
CA ASP A 114 -0.63 58.70 33.17
C ASP A 114 -0.15 60.14 32.92
N ASN A 115 -0.32 60.70 31.70
CA ASN A 115 0.19 62.03 31.29
C ASN A 115 1.65 62.34 31.68
N ASP A 116 2.51 61.31 31.77
CA ASP A 116 3.92 61.38 32.22
C ASP A 116 4.12 61.82 33.70
N THR A 117 3.14 61.62 34.58
CA THR A 117 3.20 61.96 36.02
C THR A 117 2.85 60.79 36.97
N PRO A 118 3.74 59.78 37.11
CA PRO A 118 3.47 58.48 37.76
C PRO A 118 2.98 58.48 39.23
N ASP A 119 3.12 59.61 39.93
CA ASP A 119 2.83 59.77 41.35
C ASP A 119 1.64 60.73 41.64
N ASP A 120 1.03 61.33 40.61
CA ASP A 120 -0.10 62.27 40.74
C ASP A 120 -1.33 61.72 40.01
N ASN A 121 -2.27 61.12 40.75
CA ASN A 121 -3.47 60.56 40.14
C ASN A 121 -4.56 61.60 39.82
N THR A 122 -4.28 62.89 40.00
CA THR A 122 -5.27 63.95 39.76
C THR A 122 -5.30 64.45 38.32
N ASP A 123 -4.32 64.07 37.49
CA ASP A 123 -4.31 64.31 36.05
C ASP A 123 -4.41 63.02 35.20
N ASP A 124 -4.53 61.87 35.86
CA ASP A 124 -4.80 60.56 35.28
C ASP A 124 -6.12 60.55 34.49
N LYS A 125 -6.06 60.01 33.28
CA LYS A 125 -7.21 59.88 32.39
C LYS A 125 -7.60 58.43 32.18
N PHE A 126 -8.89 58.16 32.34
CA PHE A 126 -9.50 56.86 32.08
C PHE A 126 -10.35 56.92 30.83
N TYR A 127 -10.22 55.89 30.00
CA TYR A 127 -11.11 55.69 28.87
C TYR A 127 -12.25 54.75 29.29
N VAL A 128 -13.49 55.23 29.22
CA VAL A 128 -14.68 54.47 29.64
C VAL A 128 -15.71 54.41 28.55
N ASN A 129 -16.49 53.33 28.58
CA ASN A 129 -17.61 53.11 27.69
C ASN A 129 -18.90 52.91 28.52
N ASP A 130 -19.77 53.92 28.54
CA ASP A 130 -21.03 53.97 29.30
C ASP A 130 -22.26 53.96 28.37
N PRO A 131 -23.16 52.98 28.49
CA PRO A 131 -24.37 52.91 27.68
C PRO A 131 -25.53 53.85 28.10
N TYR A 132 -25.45 54.62 29.20
CA TYR A 132 -26.58 55.43 29.71
C TYR A 132 -26.52 56.91 29.24
N THR A 133 -27.55 57.39 28.52
CA THR A 133 -27.47 58.66 27.76
C THR A 133 -28.50 59.75 28.13
N ASN A 134 -29.46 59.48 29.01
CA ASN A 134 -30.59 60.38 29.23
C ASN A 134 -30.47 61.24 30.50
N TRP A 135 -29.43 62.06 30.60
CA TRP A 135 -29.40 63.18 31.55
C TRP A 135 -29.50 64.53 30.83
N PRO A 136 -30.31 65.48 31.32
CA PRO A 136 -30.68 66.70 30.57
C PRO A 136 -29.53 67.67 30.28
N ASP A 137 -28.35 67.47 30.87
CA ASP A 137 -27.21 68.40 30.81
C ASP A 137 -25.89 67.76 30.29
N ASN A 138 -25.91 66.67 29.52
CA ASN A 138 -24.68 66.11 28.94
C ASN A 138 -24.77 65.73 27.43
N PRO A 139 -23.69 65.94 26.63
CA PRO A 139 -23.71 65.88 25.16
C PRO A 139 -23.63 64.44 24.59
N PRO A 140 -23.97 64.26 23.29
CA PRO A 140 -24.35 62.99 22.67
C PRO A 140 -23.22 61.96 22.51
N THR A 141 -23.65 60.73 22.26
CA THR A 141 -22.92 59.45 22.12
C THR A 141 -22.01 59.35 20.89
N GLY A 142 -20.83 58.74 21.04
CA GLY A 142 -20.02 58.24 19.91
C GLY A 142 -18.54 58.65 19.87
N GLU A 143 -18.04 59.35 20.88
CA GLU A 143 -16.62 59.73 20.96
C GLU A 143 -15.98 59.09 22.20
N ASN A 144 -14.76 58.52 22.07
CA ASN A 144 -13.93 58.15 23.21
C ASN A 144 -13.81 59.37 24.13
N ARG A 145 -14.40 59.33 25.34
CA ARG A 145 -14.21 60.42 26.31
C ARG A 145 -13.23 60.01 27.39
N GLU A 146 -12.24 60.86 27.55
CA GLU A 146 -11.31 60.90 28.67
C GLU A 146 -12.06 61.37 29.92
N PHE A 147 -11.99 60.60 30.99
CA PHE A 147 -12.47 61.01 32.30
C PHE A 147 -11.30 61.19 33.24
N ASP A 148 -11.26 62.31 33.93
CA ASP A 148 -10.33 62.55 35.04
C ASP A 148 -10.74 61.65 36.23
N TYR A 149 -9.75 61.02 36.88
CA TYR A 149 -9.91 60.22 38.09
C TYR A 149 -10.87 60.83 39.13
N THR A 150 -10.83 62.14 39.29
CA THR A 150 -11.63 62.90 40.26
C THR A 150 -13.12 62.99 39.91
N THR A 151 -13.48 62.76 38.64
CA THR A 151 -14.86 62.83 38.14
C THR A 151 -15.61 61.50 38.22
N LEU A 152 -14.89 60.38 38.42
CA LEU A 152 -15.49 59.10 38.79
C LEU A 152 -16.08 59.23 40.19
N SER A 153 -17.40 59.42 40.24
CA SER A 153 -18.16 59.58 41.49
C SER A 153 -17.84 58.49 42.53
N SER A 154 -18.11 58.78 43.81
CA SER A 154 -18.04 57.77 44.88
C SER A 154 -18.86 56.49 44.63
N TRP A 155 -19.78 56.50 43.65
CA TRP A 155 -20.63 55.37 43.27
C TRP A 155 -19.87 54.23 42.56
N TYR A 156 -18.72 54.53 41.92
CA TYR A 156 -17.86 53.53 41.27
C TYR A 156 -16.93 52.81 42.26
N LYS A 157 -16.66 53.45 43.41
CA LYS A 157 -15.63 53.05 44.36
C LYS A 157 -16.08 51.85 45.20
N GLY A 158 -15.81 50.65 44.69
CA GLY A 158 -16.01 49.39 45.42
C GLY A 158 -16.75 48.27 44.68
N ARG A 159 -16.93 48.32 43.35
CA ARG A 159 -17.81 47.38 42.60
C ARG A 159 -17.27 46.94 41.22
N ALA A 160 -16.02 46.49 41.16
CA ALA A 160 -15.40 45.93 39.96
C ALA A 160 -15.47 44.40 39.92
N ILE A 161 -15.58 43.81 38.73
CA ILE A 161 -15.35 42.39 38.47
C ILE A 161 -14.06 42.27 37.67
N THR A 162 -13.16 41.43 38.13
CA THR A 162 -11.98 41.05 37.37
C THR A 162 -12.29 39.81 36.55
N PHE A 163 -12.29 39.96 35.23
CA PHE A 163 -12.40 38.87 34.28
C PHE A 163 -11.02 38.60 33.68
N VAL A 164 -10.55 37.37 33.79
CA VAL A 164 -9.35 36.88 33.11
C VAL A 164 -9.84 35.93 32.01
N PRO A 165 -9.81 36.31 30.72
CA PRO A 165 -10.03 35.31 29.68
C PRO A 165 -8.97 34.22 29.79
N VAL A 166 -9.37 32.95 29.66
CA VAL A 166 -8.41 31.82 29.58
C VAL A 166 -7.65 31.87 28.26
N LEU A 167 -8.27 32.42 27.22
CA LEU A 167 -7.62 32.69 25.94
C LEU A 167 -6.68 33.89 26.08
N ASN A 168 -5.46 33.77 25.60
CA ASN A 168 -4.51 34.88 25.52
C ASN A 168 -4.91 35.92 24.46
N LYS A 169 -4.13 37.00 24.33
CA LYS A 169 -4.51 38.15 23.48
C LYS A 169 -4.68 37.77 22.02
N GLU A 170 -3.80 36.94 21.50
CA GLU A 170 -3.76 36.46 20.12
C GLU A 170 -4.85 35.40 19.87
N GLN A 171 -5.07 34.46 20.80
CA GLN A 171 -6.18 33.49 20.73
C GLN A 171 -7.55 34.17 20.71
N ARG A 172 -7.70 35.29 21.44
CA ARG A 172 -8.94 36.07 21.43
C ARG A 172 -9.20 36.74 20.08
N GLU A 173 -8.18 37.04 19.28
CA GLU A 173 -8.34 37.64 17.95
C GLU A 173 -9.06 36.69 16.97
N TYR A 174 -8.94 35.39 17.20
CA TYR A 174 -9.57 34.33 16.40
C TYR A 174 -10.67 33.58 17.15
N ALA A 175 -11.20 34.13 18.24
CA ALA A 175 -12.33 33.58 18.98
C ALA A 175 -13.58 34.43 18.77
N VAL A 176 -14.67 33.82 18.30
CA VAL A 176 -15.94 34.49 18.02
C VAL A 176 -17.05 33.83 18.83
N VAL A 177 -17.80 34.61 19.60
CA VAL A 177 -19.04 34.15 20.24
C VAL A 177 -20.21 34.79 19.50
N VAL A 178 -21.11 33.96 18.98
CA VAL A 178 -22.38 34.39 18.39
C VAL A 178 -23.46 34.16 19.43
N ASP A 179 -24.03 35.25 19.91
CA ASP A 179 -25.06 35.32 20.95
C ASP A 179 -26.21 36.21 20.42
N SER A 180 -27.24 36.51 21.23
CA SER A 180 -28.46 37.31 20.97
C SER A 180 -28.27 38.77 20.49
N GLY A 181 -27.09 39.10 19.93
CA GLY A 181 -26.63 40.42 19.51
C GLY A 181 -27.17 40.96 18.17
N ASN A 182 -27.06 42.29 17.98
CA ASN A 182 -27.87 43.07 17.05
C ASN A 182 -27.58 42.89 15.54
N PRO A 183 -28.62 43.01 14.67
CA PRO A 183 -28.59 42.71 13.22
C PRO A 183 -27.77 43.63 12.32
N LYS A 184 -26.94 44.54 12.87
CA LYS A 184 -26.13 45.49 12.08
C LYS A 184 -24.69 45.01 11.82
N TYR A 185 -24.30 43.85 12.35
CA TYR A 185 -23.00 43.21 12.14
C TYR A 185 -23.18 41.83 11.55
N GLU A 186 -22.13 41.30 10.93
CA GLU A 186 -22.10 40.00 10.25
C GLU A 186 -22.19 38.79 11.23
N ASN A 187 -22.30 39.03 12.55
CA ASN A 187 -22.40 38.00 13.60
C ASN A 187 -23.81 37.97 14.21
N THR A 188 -24.74 37.19 13.66
CA THR A 188 -26.14 37.20 14.12
C THR A 188 -26.67 35.82 14.43
N ILE A 189 -27.45 35.72 15.52
CA ILE A 189 -28.43 34.66 15.67
C ILE A 189 -29.68 35.00 14.84
N GLU A 190 -30.19 34.03 14.08
CA GLU A 190 -31.41 34.14 13.28
C GLU A 190 -32.43 33.12 13.77
N LEU A 191 -33.69 33.54 13.94
CA LEU A 191 -34.80 32.68 14.35
C LEU A 191 -35.85 32.63 13.23
N ASP A 192 -36.41 31.45 12.98
CA ASP A 192 -37.48 31.29 12.00
C ASP A 192 -38.78 31.95 12.45
N ASN A 193 -39.55 32.50 11.50
CA ASN A 193 -40.92 32.95 11.73
C ASN A 193 -41.12 33.74 13.03
N ILE A 194 -40.16 34.57 13.43
CA ILE A 194 -40.12 35.22 14.75
C ILE A 194 -41.36 36.06 15.12
N ASN A 195 -42.16 36.45 14.12
CA ASN A 195 -43.42 37.18 14.30
C ASN A 195 -44.65 36.26 14.42
N ALA A 196 -44.48 34.93 14.34
CA ALA A 196 -45.56 33.97 14.44
C ALA A 196 -46.17 34.01 15.84
N GLN A 197 -47.50 33.94 15.88
CA GLN A 197 -48.27 33.94 17.10
C GLN A 197 -49.12 32.67 17.19
N ASN A 198 -49.26 32.14 18.40
CA ASN A 198 -50.14 31.01 18.66
C ASN A 198 -51.62 31.43 18.59
N ALA A 199 -52.54 30.46 18.78
CA ALA A 199 -53.98 30.68 18.72
C ALA A 199 -54.51 31.76 19.70
N ASP A 200 -53.75 32.08 20.75
CA ASP A 200 -54.07 33.09 21.76
C ASP A 200 -53.46 34.48 21.44
N ASN A 201 -52.88 34.67 20.24
CA ASN A 201 -52.12 35.85 19.81
C ASN A 201 -50.84 36.12 20.62
N ASN A 202 -50.26 35.11 21.28
CA ASN A 202 -48.95 35.23 21.93
C ASN A 202 -47.85 34.82 20.95
N TYR A 203 -46.71 35.53 20.95
CA TYR A 203 -45.57 35.14 20.13
C TYR A 203 -45.09 33.72 20.47
N ILE A 204 -44.76 32.96 19.42
CA ILE A 204 -44.27 31.59 19.57
C ILE A 204 -42.85 31.62 20.14
N TRP A 205 -41.93 32.37 19.52
CA TRP A 205 -40.62 32.59 20.11
C TRP A 205 -40.72 33.45 21.35
N LYS A 206 -40.18 32.93 22.46
CA LYS A 206 -40.07 33.61 23.74
C LYS A 206 -38.61 33.80 24.08
N GLU A 207 -38.33 34.91 24.73
CA GLU A 207 -37.02 35.25 25.25
C GLU A 207 -37.13 35.24 26.77
N TRP A 208 -36.26 34.49 27.43
CA TRP A 208 -36.14 34.53 28.89
C TRP A 208 -34.93 35.35 29.28
N TYR A 209 -35.07 36.07 30.38
CA TYR A 209 -33.98 36.80 31.00
C TYR A 209 -33.94 36.46 32.48
N GLY A 210 -32.74 36.29 33.04
CA GLY A 210 -32.60 36.15 34.48
C GLY A 210 -31.17 36.04 34.94
N ALA A 211 -30.99 35.45 36.12
CA ALA A 211 -29.72 35.56 36.82
C ALA A 211 -28.59 34.93 36.00
N GLU A 212 -28.81 33.82 35.32
CA GLU A 212 -27.71 33.06 34.74
C GLU A 212 -27.41 33.44 33.27
N GLY A 213 -28.24 34.25 32.62
CA GLY A 213 -28.12 34.62 31.20
C GLY A 213 -29.48 34.95 30.57
N ASP A 214 -29.48 35.30 29.30
CA ASP A 214 -30.64 35.33 28.41
C ASP A 214 -30.64 34.13 27.46
N TRP A 215 -31.81 33.72 26.97
CA TRP A 215 -31.94 32.65 25.98
C TRP A 215 -33.30 32.70 25.28
N TYR A 216 -33.38 32.04 24.12
CA TYR A 216 -34.62 31.88 23.37
C TYR A 216 -35.22 30.49 23.56
N TYR A 217 -36.54 30.40 23.49
CA TYR A 217 -37.26 29.12 23.44
C TYR A 217 -38.60 29.30 22.72
N PRO A 218 -39.02 28.37 21.84
CA PRO A 218 -40.31 28.48 21.18
C PRO A 218 -41.41 27.85 22.06
N SER A 219 -42.63 28.40 22.06
CA SER A 219 -43.75 27.83 22.83
C SER A 219 -44.42 26.63 22.14
N GLU A 220 -44.12 26.42 20.86
CA GLU A 220 -44.56 25.31 20.01
C GLU A 220 -43.30 24.70 19.36
N GLY A 221 -43.34 23.43 18.95
CA GLY A 221 -42.19 22.79 18.28
C GLY A 221 -42.16 23.05 16.77
N GLY A 222 -41.08 22.65 16.09
CA GLY A 222 -40.97 22.75 14.62
C GLY A 222 -40.36 24.07 14.11
N HIS A 223 -39.58 24.74 14.97
CA HIS A 223 -38.94 26.03 14.73
C HIS A 223 -37.42 25.87 14.56
N TRP A 224 -36.73 26.82 13.93
CA TRP A 224 -35.28 26.74 13.73
C TRP A 224 -34.56 28.00 14.18
N ALA A 225 -33.30 27.84 14.57
CA ALA A 225 -32.40 28.93 14.93
C ALA A 225 -31.00 28.71 14.34
N GLN A 226 -30.31 29.78 13.99
CA GLN A 226 -29.02 29.75 13.32
C GLN A 226 -28.05 30.78 13.91
N TRP A 227 -26.78 30.42 14.10
CA TRP A 227 -25.69 31.27 14.55
C TRP A 227 -24.62 31.37 13.46
N THR A 228 -24.43 32.57 12.91
CA THR A 228 -23.43 32.82 11.85
C THR A 228 -22.28 33.67 12.43
N PRO A 229 -21.04 33.15 12.55
CA PRO A 229 -19.88 33.94 12.95
C PRO A 229 -19.23 34.69 11.76
N ALA A 230 -18.70 35.90 12.00
CA ALA A 230 -17.73 36.54 11.11
C ALA A 230 -16.33 36.11 11.52
N LEU A 231 -15.81 35.12 10.79
CA LEU A 231 -14.48 34.59 11.01
C LEU A 231 -13.46 35.46 10.27
N SER A 232 -12.43 35.91 10.98
CA SER A 232 -11.35 36.74 10.42
C SER A 232 -10.35 35.94 9.56
N LYS A 233 -10.32 34.60 9.72
CA LYS A 233 -9.43 33.68 9.01
C LYS A 233 -10.16 32.37 8.73
N SER A 234 -9.96 31.78 7.56
CA SER A 234 -10.44 30.43 7.27
C SER A 234 -9.47 29.43 7.90
N SER A 235 -9.95 28.57 8.79
CA SER A 235 -9.10 27.65 9.57
C SER A 235 -9.96 26.58 10.24
N TYR A 236 -9.34 25.67 11.00
CA TYR A 236 -10.08 24.78 11.88
C TYR A 236 -10.54 25.52 13.13
N TYR A 237 -11.79 25.33 13.54
CA TYR A 237 -12.40 25.95 14.72
C TYR A 237 -13.05 24.89 15.60
N LYS A 238 -12.79 24.97 16.92
CA LYS A 238 -13.56 24.32 17.98
C LYS A 238 -14.90 25.06 18.11
N VAL A 239 -16.00 24.36 17.88
CA VAL A 239 -17.35 24.93 17.95
C VAL A 239 -18.04 24.44 19.21
N ASN A 240 -18.41 25.34 20.11
CA ASN A 240 -19.06 25.02 21.37
C ASN A 240 -20.44 25.65 21.43
N VAL A 241 -21.48 24.88 21.74
CA VAL A 241 -22.81 25.43 22.05
C VAL A 241 -22.93 25.71 23.53
N ILE A 242 -23.55 26.83 23.84
CA ILE A 242 -23.91 27.25 25.19
C ILE A 242 -25.43 27.23 25.25
N TYR A 243 -25.97 26.66 26.33
CA TYR A 243 -27.40 26.57 26.56
C TYR A 243 -27.71 26.41 28.04
N ARG A 244 -28.97 26.64 28.43
CA ARG A 244 -29.44 26.32 29.78
C ARG A 244 -30.28 25.06 29.79
N SER A 245 -29.79 24.04 30.50
CA SER A 245 -30.53 22.81 30.73
C SER A 245 -31.71 23.01 31.67
N ASP A 246 -32.77 22.21 31.54
CA ASP A 246 -33.86 22.12 32.52
C ASP A 246 -34.47 20.70 32.52
N GLU A 247 -35.12 20.28 33.61
CA GLU A 247 -35.73 18.96 33.75
C GLU A 247 -36.87 18.72 32.73
N GLY A 248 -37.45 19.80 32.20
CA GLY A 248 -38.52 19.78 31.21
C GLY A 248 -38.08 19.80 29.75
N GLN A 249 -36.76 19.78 29.47
CA GLN A 249 -36.22 19.88 28.11
C GLN A 249 -35.99 18.52 27.45
N ASP A 250 -35.67 18.58 26.16
CA ASP A 250 -35.39 17.43 25.29
C ASP A 250 -34.05 17.62 24.56
N THR A 251 -33.62 16.61 23.82
CA THR A 251 -32.44 16.66 22.96
C THR A 251 -32.66 17.60 21.78
N VAL A 252 -31.64 18.40 21.43
CA VAL A 252 -31.66 19.32 20.29
C VAL A 252 -30.48 19.02 19.36
N ASN A 253 -30.74 18.89 18.07
CA ASN A 253 -29.71 18.60 17.07
C ASN A 253 -29.13 19.90 16.51
N TYR A 254 -27.85 20.14 16.81
CA TYR A 254 -27.08 21.28 16.32
C TYR A 254 -26.26 20.88 15.10
N SER A 255 -26.53 21.50 13.96
CA SER A 255 -25.89 21.22 12.68
C SER A 255 -24.88 22.30 12.29
N ILE A 256 -23.68 21.91 11.85
CA ILE A 256 -22.65 22.83 11.35
C ILE A 256 -22.70 22.85 9.82
N TYR A 257 -22.65 24.02 9.20
CA TYR A 257 -22.65 24.20 7.75
C TYR A 257 -21.47 25.06 7.29
N ASN A 258 -20.89 24.74 6.12
CA ASN A 258 -19.87 25.57 5.47
C ASN A 258 -20.48 26.83 4.83
N SER A 259 -19.64 27.76 4.33
CA SER A 259 -20.11 28.98 3.63
C SER A 259 -20.97 28.72 2.39
N GLY A 260 -20.83 27.54 1.77
CA GLY A 260 -21.64 27.07 0.65
C GLY A 260 -23.01 26.51 1.05
N GLY A 261 -23.29 26.36 2.35
CA GLY A 261 -24.51 25.76 2.89
C GLY A 261 -24.55 24.24 2.85
N GLN A 262 -23.42 23.57 2.63
CA GLN A 262 -23.32 22.11 2.76
C GLN A 262 -23.21 21.74 4.24
N LEU A 263 -23.91 20.69 4.64
CA LEU A 263 -23.87 20.14 5.98
C LEU A 263 -22.48 19.54 6.24
N ILE A 264 -21.83 19.97 7.32
CA ILE A 264 -20.56 19.40 7.80
C ILE A 264 -20.86 18.33 8.86
N ASP A 265 -21.70 18.65 9.85
CA ASP A 265 -22.01 17.74 10.97
C ASP A 265 -23.35 18.03 11.63
N THR A 266 -23.88 17.11 12.45
CA THR A 266 -25.09 17.31 13.27
C THR A 266 -25.01 16.60 14.62
N ILE A 267 -24.80 17.35 15.69
CA ILE A 267 -24.62 16.80 17.03
C ILE A 267 -25.90 16.90 17.85
N PRO A 268 -26.42 15.78 18.38
CA PRO A 268 -27.52 15.78 19.34
C PRO A 268 -27.03 16.22 20.73
N VAL A 269 -27.60 17.31 21.24
CA VAL A 269 -27.25 17.87 22.55
C VAL A 269 -28.39 17.63 23.52
N ASN A 270 -28.17 16.76 24.51
CA ASN A 270 -29.15 16.51 25.57
C ASN A 270 -29.21 17.70 26.53
N GLN A 271 -30.29 18.47 26.46
CA GLN A 271 -30.47 19.64 27.30
C GLN A 271 -31.24 19.35 28.60
N LYS A 272 -31.56 18.07 28.87
CA LYS A 272 -32.33 17.66 30.04
C LYS A 272 -31.42 17.41 31.25
N ALA A 273 -31.30 18.42 32.10
CA ALA A 273 -30.57 18.32 33.38
C ALA A 273 -31.11 19.36 34.39
N PRO A 274 -30.78 19.29 35.69
CA PRO A 274 -31.14 20.32 36.65
C PRO A 274 -30.77 21.72 36.14
N ALA A 275 -31.62 22.72 36.41
CA ALA A 275 -31.52 24.05 35.82
C ALA A 275 -30.12 24.70 35.99
N ALA A 276 -29.32 24.71 34.91
CA ALA A 276 -27.95 25.20 34.89
C ALA A 276 -27.53 25.59 33.46
N LEU A 277 -26.62 26.56 33.32
CA LEU A 277 -25.92 26.75 32.04
C LEU A 277 -24.89 25.65 31.82
N ASN A 278 -24.83 25.15 30.60
CA ASN A 278 -23.89 24.14 30.14
C ASN A 278 -23.23 24.59 28.85
N THR A 279 -22.08 23.98 28.57
CA THR A 279 -21.34 24.12 27.32
C THR A 279 -21.06 22.74 26.76
N ASN A 280 -21.31 22.52 25.47
CA ASN A 280 -20.95 21.28 24.78
C ASN A 280 -20.09 21.59 23.56
N LEU A 281 -18.99 20.85 23.39
CA LEU A 281 -18.20 20.86 22.17
C LEU A 281 -19.00 20.11 21.10
N LEU A 282 -19.34 20.81 20.01
CA LEU A 282 -19.92 20.21 18.82
C LEU A 282 -18.85 19.47 18.03
N GLY A 283 -17.66 20.04 17.88
CA GLY A 283 -16.57 19.40 17.15
C GLY A 283 -15.49 20.38 16.74
N ILE A 284 -14.55 19.89 15.92
CA ILE A 284 -13.55 20.70 15.24
C ILE A 284 -13.81 20.60 13.75
N SER A 285 -14.04 21.74 13.11
CA SER A 285 -14.36 21.79 11.69
C SER A 285 -13.59 22.89 11.00
N PHE A 286 -13.23 22.68 9.74
CA PHE A 286 -12.71 23.75 8.90
C PHE A 286 -13.85 24.71 8.57
N LEU A 287 -13.73 25.96 9.02
CA LEU A 287 -14.72 26.99 8.81
C LEU A 287 -14.08 28.20 8.13
N ASP A 288 -14.81 28.75 7.18
CA ASP A 288 -14.54 30.02 6.51
C ASP A 288 -15.62 31.05 6.83
N ASN A 289 -15.38 32.30 6.44
CA ASN A 289 -16.35 33.35 6.70
C ASN A 289 -17.66 33.07 5.94
N GLY A 290 -18.79 33.01 6.67
CA GLY A 290 -20.09 32.62 6.13
C GLY A 290 -20.57 31.21 6.52
N ALA A 291 -19.71 30.40 7.13
CA ALA A 291 -20.14 29.19 7.84
C ALA A 291 -21.14 29.52 8.95
N TYR A 292 -21.97 28.55 9.38
CA TYR A 292 -22.96 28.76 10.43
C TYR A 292 -23.32 27.47 11.18
N VAL A 293 -23.81 27.61 12.41
CA VAL A 293 -24.44 26.53 13.17
C VAL A 293 -25.95 26.73 13.15
N ARG A 294 -26.74 25.68 13.00
CA ARG A 294 -28.20 25.77 12.96
C ARG A 294 -28.85 24.59 13.65
N VAL A 295 -29.93 24.85 14.39
CA VAL A 295 -30.83 23.84 14.94
C VAL A 295 -32.13 23.87 14.15
N ASN A 296 -32.58 22.71 13.69
CA ASN A 296 -33.90 22.56 13.06
C ASN A 296 -34.86 21.88 14.03
N ASP A 297 -36.16 22.18 13.93
CA ASP A 297 -37.22 21.56 14.72
C ASP A 297 -37.05 21.64 16.25
N VAL A 298 -36.60 22.78 16.76
CA VAL A 298 -36.43 23.07 18.20
C VAL A 298 -37.72 22.68 18.95
N PRO A 299 -37.64 21.78 19.95
CA PRO A 299 -38.80 21.35 20.72
C PRO A 299 -39.42 22.51 21.51
N ALA A 300 -40.74 22.43 21.75
CA ALA A 300 -41.44 23.43 22.55
C ALA A 300 -40.81 23.54 23.95
N SER A 301 -40.55 24.76 24.40
CA SER A 301 -39.89 25.11 25.67
C SER A 301 -38.42 24.71 25.79
N CYS A 302 -37.77 24.27 24.71
CA CYS A 302 -36.35 23.99 24.71
C CYS A 302 -35.54 25.28 24.54
N ASN A 303 -34.53 25.48 25.40
CA ASN A 303 -33.73 26.71 25.39
C ASN A 303 -32.61 26.62 24.35
N ILE A 304 -32.31 27.74 23.71
CA ILE A 304 -31.15 27.93 22.85
C ILE A 304 -30.53 29.30 23.17
N ASP A 305 -29.21 29.40 23.15
CA ASP A 305 -28.51 30.59 23.64
C ASP A 305 -27.40 31.02 22.67
N ALA A 306 -26.16 30.57 22.88
CA ALA A 306 -24.99 31.07 22.14
C ALA A 306 -24.14 29.94 21.54
N VAL A 307 -23.30 30.30 20.58
CA VAL A 307 -22.29 29.42 20.00
C VAL A 307 -20.94 30.11 19.99
N ARG A 308 -19.91 29.44 20.52
CA ARG A 308 -18.53 29.93 20.60
C ARG A 308 -17.64 29.16 19.63
N PHE A 309 -16.91 29.90 18.80
CA PHE A 309 -15.96 29.43 17.80
C PHE A 309 -14.55 29.83 18.24
N GLU A 310 -13.66 28.86 18.44
CA GLU A 310 -12.27 29.11 18.83
C GLU A 310 -11.33 28.46 17.81
N ARG A 311 -10.43 29.24 17.18
CA ARG A 311 -9.47 28.67 16.22
C ARG A 311 -8.59 27.59 16.88
N ALA A 312 -8.51 26.43 16.24
CA ALA A 312 -7.65 25.33 16.64
C ALA A 312 -6.24 25.50 16.04
N ILE A 313 -5.21 25.17 16.83
CA ILE A 313 -3.82 25.11 16.40
C ILE A 313 -3.52 23.65 16.03
N ILE A 314 -3.30 23.39 14.74
CA ILE A 314 -3.16 22.05 14.15
C ILE A 314 -1.90 22.04 13.29
N PRO A 315 -0.92 21.14 13.54
CA PRO A 315 0.23 20.99 12.65
C PRO A 315 -0.18 20.26 11.36
N PHE A 316 0.32 20.73 10.22
CA PHE A 316 0.23 20.04 8.94
C PHE A 316 1.49 19.20 8.74
N LEU A 317 1.33 17.90 8.52
CA LEU A 317 2.43 16.96 8.29
C LEU A 317 2.38 16.50 6.83
N SER A 318 3.52 16.42 6.16
CA SER A 318 3.59 15.94 4.78
C SER A 318 4.93 15.27 4.48
N LEU A 319 4.94 14.42 3.46
CA LEU A 319 6.16 13.94 2.81
C LEU A 319 6.72 14.96 1.81
N ASP A 320 5.96 16.02 1.49
CA ASP A 320 6.37 17.11 0.61
C ASP A 320 6.87 18.35 1.39
N GLU A 321 7.82 19.08 0.80
CA GLU A 321 8.57 20.18 1.45
C GLU A 321 7.75 21.37 1.95
N ASN A 322 6.46 21.47 1.62
CA ASN A 322 5.61 22.60 1.99
C ASN A 322 4.22 22.11 2.42
N PRO A 323 4.11 21.57 3.66
CA PRO A 323 2.82 21.13 4.17
C PRO A 323 1.88 22.33 4.35
N ASP A 324 0.62 22.16 3.94
CA ASP A 324 -0.45 23.10 4.26
C ASP A 324 -1.82 22.40 4.25
N ILE A 325 -2.89 23.18 4.38
CA ILE A 325 -4.27 22.66 4.38
C ILE A 325 -4.67 21.94 3.07
N SER A 326 -4.01 22.26 1.96
CA SER A 326 -4.22 21.66 0.64
C SER A 326 -3.20 20.59 0.29
N ASN A 327 -2.17 20.42 1.13
CA ASN A 327 -1.05 19.51 0.91
C ASN A 327 -0.57 18.94 2.26
N TYR A 328 -1.22 17.86 2.72
CA TYR A 328 -0.78 17.13 3.91
C TYR A 328 -1.02 15.64 3.73
N ASN A 329 -0.27 14.84 4.48
CA ASN A 329 -0.39 13.40 4.57
C ASN A 329 -0.92 13.01 5.95
N VAL A 330 -1.53 11.82 6.03
CA VAL A 330 -2.06 11.25 7.28
C VAL A 330 -1.14 10.20 7.88
N TYR A 331 0.00 9.92 7.25
CA TYR A 331 1.04 9.00 7.70
C TYR A 331 2.39 9.38 7.05
N GLY A 332 3.49 8.85 7.59
CA GLY A 332 4.84 9.03 7.05
C GLY A 332 5.52 7.69 6.77
N ILE A 333 6.70 7.71 6.17
CA ILE A 333 7.50 6.51 5.88
C ILE A 333 8.78 6.58 6.71
N ALA A 334 9.17 5.44 7.30
CA ALA A 334 10.36 5.35 8.13
C ALA A 334 11.61 5.78 7.35
N ASP A 335 12.47 6.55 8.00
CA ASP A 335 13.72 7.10 7.45
C ASP A 335 13.54 8.07 6.25
N GLU A 336 12.31 8.39 5.85
CA GLU A 336 12.01 9.48 4.91
C GLU A 336 11.77 10.81 5.63
N SER A 337 11.98 11.91 4.91
CA SER A 337 11.71 13.26 5.41
C SER A 337 10.22 13.44 5.69
N ILE A 338 9.89 13.70 6.96
CA ILE A 338 8.59 14.27 7.33
C ILE A 338 8.78 15.77 7.44
N TYR A 339 7.96 16.53 6.73
CA TYR A 339 7.88 17.97 6.79
C TYR A 339 6.69 18.38 7.65
N GLY A 340 6.91 19.37 8.51
CA GLY A 340 5.88 19.94 9.37
C GLY A 340 5.72 21.42 9.10
N ALA A 341 4.48 21.89 9.06
CA ALA A 341 4.16 23.30 9.03
C ALA A 341 3.06 23.62 10.02
N LEU A 342 3.14 24.79 10.64
CA LEU A 342 2.11 25.30 11.51
C LEU A 342 1.79 26.75 11.13
N ASP A 343 0.61 26.96 10.58
CA ASP A 343 0.07 28.29 10.27
C ASP A 343 -0.46 28.95 11.54
N ILE A 344 0.35 29.79 12.16
CA ILE A 344 0.04 30.59 13.34
C ILE A 344 0.24 32.06 13.04
N ASP A 345 -0.61 32.93 13.57
CA ASP A 345 -0.49 34.37 13.36
C ASP A 345 -0.61 35.04 14.73
N GLY A 346 0.39 35.85 15.09
CA GLY A 346 0.47 36.49 16.40
C GLY A 346 1.89 36.78 16.88
N ASN A 347 1.99 37.41 18.06
CA ASN A 347 3.26 37.69 18.71
C ASN A 347 3.54 36.65 19.80
N TYR A 348 4.60 35.87 19.64
CA TYR A 348 4.96 34.79 20.55
C TYR A 348 6.44 34.88 20.94
N PHE A 349 6.82 34.22 22.04
CA PHE A 349 8.23 34.00 22.37
C PHE A 349 8.79 32.81 21.63
N HIS A 350 7.95 31.80 21.46
CA HIS A 350 8.31 30.48 20.99
C HIS A 350 7.11 29.80 20.34
N ALA A 351 7.37 29.07 19.26
CA ALA A 351 6.44 28.19 18.59
C ALA A 351 7.16 26.91 18.14
N GLU A 352 6.51 25.76 18.25
CA GLU A 352 7.12 24.45 17.96
C GLU A 352 6.10 23.41 17.47
N ILE A 353 6.61 22.38 16.78
CA ILE A 353 5.93 21.12 16.51
C ILE A 353 6.81 20.01 17.08
N ALA A 354 6.30 19.30 18.08
CA ALA A 354 6.99 18.24 18.80
C ALA A 354 6.30 16.90 18.55
N ALA A 355 7.09 15.86 18.33
CA ALA A 355 6.64 14.47 18.33
C ALA A 355 7.01 13.81 19.66
N ILE A 356 6.08 13.02 20.19
CA ILE A 356 6.35 12.13 21.32
C ILE A 356 5.99 10.69 20.94
N ASP A 357 6.76 9.74 21.47
CA ASP A 357 6.55 8.30 21.33
C ASP A 357 5.38 7.84 22.22
N SER A 358 4.19 8.28 21.85
CA SER A 358 2.91 7.86 22.41
C SER A 358 1.85 8.00 21.32
N PHE A 359 0.84 7.15 21.35
CA PHE A 359 -0.31 7.24 20.47
C PHE A 359 -1.61 7.63 21.19
N ASN A 360 -1.52 7.92 22.49
CA ASN A 360 -2.68 8.27 23.31
C ASN A 360 -2.83 9.79 23.41
N ARG A 361 -3.96 10.32 22.94
CA ARG A 361 -4.25 11.77 22.96
C ARG A 361 -4.29 12.35 24.38
N ASP A 362 -4.57 11.54 25.41
CA ASP A 362 -4.59 11.96 26.82
C ASP A 362 -3.20 12.28 27.39
N ASP A 363 -2.13 11.91 26.68
CA ASP A 363 -0.76 12.26 27.07
C ASP A 363 -0.38 13.70 26.70
N ALA A 364 -1.23 14.40 25.93
CA ALA A 364 -1.03 15.80 25.60
C ALA A 364 -1.04 16.68 26.87
N GLY A 365 0.07 17.39 27.12
CA GLY A 365 0.25 18.22 28.32
C GLY A 365 0.80 17.49 29.54
N ASN A 366 1.19 16.22 29.40
CA ASN A 366 1.93 15.50 30.45
C ASN A 366 3.44 15.74 30.30
N ASP A 367 3.96 16.71 31.06
CA ASP A 367 5.37 17.12 31.00
C ASP A 367 6.37 15.97 31.24
N ASP A 368 5.99 14.93 32.01
CA ASP A 368 6.87 13.78 32.29
C ASP A 368 7.04 12.87 31.05
N LYS A 369 5.99 12.70 30.24
CA LYS A 369 6.04 11.93 28.98
C LYS A 369 6.58 12.76 27.81
N ALA A 370 6.44 14.08 27.88
CA ALA A 370 7.03 15.02 26.95
C ALA A 370 8.48 15.41 27.31
N SER A 371 9.14 14.70 28.24
CA SER A 371 10.45 15.10 28.79
C SER A 371 11.64 14.95 27.83
N ASN A 372 11.44 14.36 26.65
CA ASN A 372 12.47 14.26 25.60
C ASN A 372 11.84 14.24 24.19
N PRO A 373 11.13 15.30 23.77
CA PRO A 373 10.40 15.32 22.51
C PRO A 373 11.36 15.49 21.32
N GLU A 374 11.02 14.86 20.20
CA GLU A 374 11.70 15.13 18.92
C GLU A 374 11.01 16.29 18.23
N TYR A 375 11.77 17.33 17.91
CA TYR A 375 11.22 18.55 17.32
C TYR A 375 11.24 18.46 15.80
N LEU A 376 10.07 18.62 15.18
CA LEU A 376 9.92 18.71 13.74
C LEU A 376 10.14 20.14 13.22
N ALA A 377 9.64 21.13 13.96
CA ALA A 377 9.83 22.55 13.66
C ALA A 377 9.91 23.35 14.96
N GLN A 378 10.75 24.39 15.00
CA GLN A 378 10.88 25.25 16.18
C GLN A 378 11.34 26.65 15.78
N GLU A 379 10.66 27.68 16.27
CA GLU A 379 11.03 29.09 16.08
C GLU A 379 10.90 29.88 17.39
N GLY A 380 11.88 30.74 17.66
CA GLY A 380 11.94 31.56 18.88
C GLY A 380 12.71 30.92 20.04
N ASP A 381 12.92 31.69 21.12
CA ASP A 381 13.60 31.27 22.35
C ASP A 381 12.67 31.60 23.52
N GLU A 382 12.45 30.65 24.42
CA GLU A 382 11.60 30.78 25.62
C GLU A 382 11.94 32.01 26.48
N ASN A 383 13.14 32.58 26.33
CA ASN A 383 13.62 33.75 27.07
C ASN A 383 13.80 35.03 26.22
N ALA A 384 13.39 35.01 24.94
CA ALA A 384 13.51 36.16 24.04
C ALA A 384 12.39 37.20 24.26
N ALA A 385 12.39 38.27 23.47
CA ALA A 385 11.26 39.21 23.42
C ALA A 385 10.17 38.68 22.46
N LEU A 386 8.90 39.05 22.70
CA LEU A 386 7.79 38.74 21.80
C LEU A 386 8.12 39.24 20.38
N HIS A 387 7.94 38.39 19.39
CA HIS A 387 8.08 38.72 17.97
C HIS A 387 6.95 38.06 17.16
N GLU A 388 6.67 38.65 16.01
CA GLU A 388 5.61 38.18 15.11
C GLU A 388 6.05 36.88 14.43
N ILE A 389 5.25 35.82 14.57
CA ILE A 389 5.44 34.53 13.91
C ILE A 389 4.20 34.25 13.06
N ASN A 390 4.40 34.02 11.76
CA ASN A 390 3.33 33.82 10.77
C ASN A 390 3.20 32.36 10.31
N ILE A 391 4.30 31.62 10.33
CA ILE A 391 4.35 30.20 10.02
C ILE A 391 5.65 29.66 10.58
N ILE A 392 5.62 28.48 11.20
CA ILE A 392 6.83 27.69 11.44
C ILE A 392 6.82 26.51 10.50
N ASN A 393 7.97 26.18 9.93
CA ASN A 393 8.16 24.97 9.15
C ASN A 393 9.48 24.29 9.49
N GLY A 394 9.56 23.00 9.24
CA GLY A 394 10.74 22.19 9.51
C GLY A 394 10.60 20.78 8.97
N SER A 395 11.64 19.98 9.10
CA SER A 395 11.67 18.60 8.64
C SER A 395 12.53 17.72 9.53
N SER A 396 12.26 16.41 9.52
CA SER A 396 13.09 15.39 10.16
C SER A 396 13.02 14.07 9.40
N ASP A 397 14.18 13.48 9.17
CA ASP A 397 14.34 12.19 8.47
C ASP A 397 14.53 11.03 9.47
N ALA A 398 14.45 11.30 10.78
CA ALA A 398 14.90 10.36 11.82
C ALA A 398 13.80 9.45 12.39
N TYR A 399 12.54 9.64 11.98
CA TYR A 399 11.44 8.92 12.59
C TYR A 399 11.44 7.45 12.18
N GLN A 400 11.44 6.59 13.20
CA GLN A 400 11.35 5.15 13.03
C GLN A 400 9.90 4.72 12.79
N ALA A 401 9.70 3.53 12.24
CA ALA A 401 8.37 2.96 12.12
C ALA A 401 7.69 2.88 13.50
N GLY A 402 6.49 3.45 13.62
CA GLY A 402 5.85 3.61 14.91
C GLY A 402 4.65 4.54 14.89
N ASP A 403 3.95 4.60 16.01
CA ASP A 403 2.74 5.37 16.22
C ASP A 403 3.08 6.57 17.12
N TYR A 404 2.98 7.79 16.59
CA TYR A 404 3.42 9.03 17.26
C TYR A 404 2.25 9.98 17.53
N LEU A 405 2.46 10.88 18.51
CA LEU A 405 1.58 12.02 18.78
C LEU A 405 2.33 13.30 18.46
N PHE A 406 1.83 14.05 17.50
CA PHE A 406 2.35 15.36 17.14
C PHE A 406 1.59 16.46 17.89
N LEU A 407 2.36 17.31 18.55
CA LEU A 407 1.90 18.41 19.39
C LEU A 407 2.45 19.72 18.81
N ALA A 408 1.56 20.57 18.31
CA ALA A 408 1.91 21.96 18.05
C ALA A 408 1.92 22.74 19.36
N SER A 409 2.81 23.71 19.56
CA SER A 409 2.84 24.56 20.75
C SER A 409 3.23 26.00 20.44
N VAL A 410 2.63 26.96 21.16
CA VAL A 410 3.04 28.38 21.16
C VAL A 410 3.08 28.88 22.60
N SER A 411 4.03 29.76 22.92
CA SER A 411 4.15 30.35 24.26
C SER A 411 4.21 31.88 24.22
N ASP A 412 3.46 32.50 25.14
CA ASP A 412 3.47 33.93 25.45
C ASP A 412 3.94 34.18 26.90
N ASN A 413 3.78 35.40 27.42
CA ASN A 413 4.12 35.79 28.80
C ASN A 413 3.37 35.00 29.88
N GLU A 414 2.33 34.25 29.55
CA GLU A 414 1.47 33.52 30.49
C GLU A 414 1.63 32.00 30.39
N GLY A 415 2.48 31.50 29.48
CA GLY A 415 2.98 30.11 29.47
C GLY A 415 1.91 29.03 29.25
N THR A 416 0.79 29.35 28.61
CA THR A 416 -0.33 28.40 28.48
C THR A 416 -0.30 27.63 27.16
N ARG A 417 -0.31 26.30 27.27
CA ARG A 417 -0.28 25.32 26.18
C ARG A 417 -1.70 24.81 25.85
N ASN A 418 -2.27 25.15 24.69
CA ASN A 418 -3.63 24.71 24.26
C ASN A 418 -3.62 24.18 22.82
N PHE A 419 -3.80 22.87 22.61
CA PHE A 419 -3.58 22.21 21.31
C PHE A 419 -4.71 21.27 20.91
N PHE A 420 -4.63 20.76 19.68
CA PHE A 420 -5.29 19.52 19.30
C PHE A 420 -4.21 18.51 18.88
N PRO A 421 -3.93 17.48 19.67
CA PRO A 421 -2.89 16.52 19.36
C PRO A 421 -3.30 15.67 18.15
N ILE A 422 -2.39 15.50 17.19
CA ILE A 422 -2.62 14.68 15.99
C ILE A 422 -1.92 13.35 16.19
N LYS A 423 -2.62 12.24 15.94
CA LYS A 423 -1.94 10.95 15.84
C LYS A 423 -1.43 10.74 14.42
N PHE A 424 -0.24 10.17 14.32
CA PHE A 424 0.43 9.99 13.05
C PHE A 424 1.31 8.76 13.13
N THR A 425 1.06 7.81 12.25
CA THR A 425 1.86 6.59 12.13
C THR A 425 2.93 6.80 11.07
N VAL A 426 4.15 6.43 11.40
CA VAL A 426 5.25 6.24 10.45
C VAL A 426 5.28 4.76 10.09
N VAL A 427 4.98 4.43 8.84
CA VAL A 427 4.96 3.04 8.36
C VAL A 427 6.37 2.55 8.02
N SER A 428 6.57 1.24 8.05
CA SER A 428 7.90 0.62 7.88
C SER A 428 8.47 0.69 6.48
N ASN A 429 7.65 0.89 5.44
CA ASN A 429 8.08 0.94 4.06
C ASN A 429 7.06 1.65 3.16
N ALA A 430 7.51 2.04 1.97
CA ALA A 430 6.69 2.71 0.95
C ALA A 430 5.61 1.82 0.31
N LEU A 431 5.46 0.53 0.67
CA LEU A 431 4.35 -0.31 0.22
C LEU A 431 3.16 -0.25 1.19
N SER A 432 3.41 0.05 2.45
CA SER A 432 2.39 0.20 3.49
C SER A 432 1.62 1.51 3.30
N ARG A 433 0.32 1.51 3.60
CA ARG A 433 -0.56 2.67 3.39
C ARG A 433 -1.49 2.87 4.57
N ILE A 434 -1.82 4.12 4.89
CA ILE A 434 -2.95 4.44 5.76
C ILE A 434 -3.91 5.28 4.95
N VAL A 435 -5.17 4.85 4.93
CA VAL A 435 -6.27 5.58 4.31
C VAL A 435 -7.17 6.08 5.43
N ASP A 436 -7.45 7.37 5.47
CA ASP A 436 -8.14 8.04 6.57
C ASP A 436 -9.27 8.94 6.02
N ASN A 437 -10.32 9.17 6.81
CA ASN A 437 -11.46 9.98 6.36
C ASN A 437 -11.20 11.49 6.31
N ASP A 438 -10.11 11.98 6.92
CA ASP A 438 -9.69 13.37 6.81
C ASP A 438 -8.83 13.62 5.57
N GLN A 439 -8.20 12.59 4.99
CA GLN A 439 -7.21 12.74 3.92
C GLN A 439 -7.71 13.51 2.69
N ILE A 440 -6.78 14.12 1.97
CA ILE A 440 -7.07 14.73 0.66
C ILE A 440 -7.00 13.63 -0.42
N ASN A 441 -8.13 13.31 -1.06
CA ASN A 441 -8.19 12.32 -2.15
C ASN A 441 -7.67 12.88 -3.49
N ASN A 442 -6.41 13.32 -3.52
CA ASN A 442 -5.72 13.74 -4.75
C ASN A 442 -4.87 12.62 -5.37
N ASP A 443 -4.60 11.55 -4.63
CA ASP A 443 -3.77 10.41 -5.02
C ASP A 443 -4.61 9.22 -5.50
N ALA A 444 -3.95 8.14 -5.94
CA ALA A 444 -4.61 6.92 -6.39
C ALA A 444 -5.30 6.14 -5.24
N TYR A 445 -4.80 6.23 -4.00
CA TYR A 445 -5.43 5.64 -2.81
C TYR A 445 -6.47 6.61 -2.26
N GLN A 446 -7.63 6.07 -1.87
CA GLN A 446 -8.80 6.92 -1.63
C GLN A 446 -9.72 6.40 -0.54
N TYR A 447 -10.31 7.35 0.18
CA TYR A 447 -11.46 7.16 1.05
C TYR A 447 -12.75 7.53 0.31
N GLU A 448 -13.67 6.59 0.16
CA GLU A 448 -14.99 6.83 -0.45
C GLU A 448 -16.10 6.55 0.57
N ASN A 449 -17.16 7.37 0.62
CA ASN A 449 -18.26 7.16 1.55
C ASN A 449 -19.60 7.75 1.04
N ASN A 450 -20.71 7.38 1.69
CA ASN A 450 -22.01 8.06 1.54
C ASN A 450 -22.49 8.76 2.84
N ILE A 451 -21.60 8.90 3.81
CA ILE A 451 -21.85 9.38 5.17
C ILE A 451 -22.12 10.88 5.18
N ASP A 452 -21.59 11.64 4.21
CA ASP A 452 -21.70 13.10 4.13
C ASP A 452 -23.16 13.64 4.05
N ASN A 453 -24.15 12.77 3.83
CA ASN A 453 -25.57 13.13 3.83
C ASN A 453 -26.36 12.48 4.99
N ILE A 454 -25.67 11.93 5.98
CA ILE A 454 -26.24 11.20 7.12
C ILE A 454 -25.91 11.99 8.40
N GLU A 455 -26.79 11.92 9.40
CA GLU A 455 -26.53 12.49 10.72
C GLU A 455 -25.37 11.76 11.39
N THR A 456 -24.32 12.50 11.74
CA THR A 456 -23.10 11.98 12.36
C THR A 456 -22.79 12.73 13.64
N ASN A 457 -22.06 12.10 14.54
CA ASN A 457 -21.38 12.80 15.63
C ASN A 457 -19.88 12.76 15.34
N ILE A 458 -19.24 13.91 15.15
CA ILE A 458 -17.79 13.99 14.96
C ILE A 458 -17.07 13.91 16.30
N VAL A 459 -16.14 12.96 16.39
CA VAL A 459 -15.24 12.80 17.53
C VAL A 459 -13.78 12.88 17.08
N PRO A 460 -12.81 13.08 17.99
CA PRO A 460 -11.40 12.94 17.64
C PRO A 460 -11.09 11.55 17.05
N GLY A 461 -10.50 11.50 15.86
CA GLY A 461 -10.21 10.27 15.11
C GLY A 461 -8.76 9.79 15.21
N TYR A 462 -8.29 9.06 14.20
CA TYR A 462 -6.87 8.76 14.02
C TYR A 462 -6.10 10.06 13.80
N TYR A 463 -6.27 10.71 12.65
CA TYR A 463 -5.56 11.94 12.32
C TYR A 463 -6.22 13.16 12.96
N LEU A 464 -7.39 13.61 12.47
CA LEU A 464 -8.15 14.73 13.04
C LEU A 464 -9.49 14.27 13.62
N THR A 465 -10.36 13.71 12.79
CA THR A 465 -11.76 13.46 13.11
C THR A 465 -12.21 12.07 12.68
N ALA A 466 -13.11 11.47 13.45
CA ALA A 466 -13.85 10.28 13.06
C ALA A 466 -15.34 10.57 13.08
N LYS A 467 -16.10 9.87 12.24
CA LYS A 467 -17.56 10.01 12.18
C LYS A 467 -18.22 8.83 12.90
N LEU A 468 -18.96 9.13 13.98
CA LEU A 468 -19.84 8.15 14.63
C LEU A 468 -21.21 8.19 13.97
N VAL A 469 -21.66 7.04 13.48
CA VAL A 469 -22.92 6.89 12.76
C VAL A 469 -23.79 5.85 13.44
N LYS A 470 -25.10 6.08 13.50
CA LYS A 470 -26.06 5.13 14.06
C LYS A 470 -26.16 3.85 13.21
N GLY A 471 -26.34 2.71 13.88
CA GLY A 471 -26.62 1.42 13.23
C GLY A 471 -27.82 1.48 12.30
N GLN A 472 -27.90 0.58 11.32
CA GLN A 472 -29.00 0.50 10.34
C GLN A 472 -29.26 1.78 9.52
N SER A 473 -28.32 2.73 9.50
CA SER A 473 -28.45 4.01 8.78
C SER A 473 -28.30 3.88 7.26
N GLY A 474 -27.80 2.75 6.76
CA GLY A 474 -27.39 2.59 5.36
C GLY A 474 -26.08 3.30 5.02
N ALA A 475 -25.35 3.77 6.03
CA ALA A 475 -24.02 4.35 5.89
C ALA A 475 -22.98 3.29 5.48
N TRP A 476 -22.08 3.67 4.59
CA TRP A 476 -20.94 2.87 4.20
C TRP A 476 -19.71 3.74 3.89
N ALA A 477 -18.53 3.13 4.01
CA ALA A 477 -17.28 3.69 3.54
C ALA A 477 -16.34 2.60 3.00
N LYS A 478 -15.39 3.03 2.16
CA LYS A 478 -14.35 2.21 1.55
C LYS A 478 -13.00 2.86 1.73
N TRP A 479 -12.00 2.05 2.04
CA TRP A 479 -10.60 2.43 2.17
C TRP A 479 -9.76 1.62 1.19
N LYS A 480 -9.16 2.30 0.21
CA LYS A 480 -8.45 1.68 -0.93
C LYS A 480 -6.95 1.98 -0.85
N PRO A 481 -6.04 0.99 -0.67
CA PRO A 481 -4.59 1.22 -0.63
C PRO A 481 -3.99 1.52 -2.01
N SER A 482 -4.65 1.09 -3.10
CA SER A 482 -4.25 1.31 -4.50
C SER A 482 -2.84 0.86 -4.87
N ILE A 483 -2.29 -0.09 -4.13
CA ILE A 483 -1.01 -0.75 -4.40
C ILE A 483 -1.23 -2.24 -4.28
N GLU A 484 -0.67 -2.98 -5.24
CA GLU A 484 -0.70 -4.44 -5.22
C GLU A 484 0.25 -4.98 -4.16
N GLY A 485 -0.21 -5.97 -3.40
CA GLY A 485 0.64 -6.71 -2.48
C GLY A 485 -0.11 -7.36 -1.33
N GLN A 486 0.66 -8.00 -0.45
CA GLN A 486 0.13 -8.69 0.72
C GLN A 486 0.17 -7.80 1.97
N TYR A 487 -0.98 -7.67 2.64
CA TYR A 487 -1.16 -6.74 3.74
C TYR A 487 -1.76 -7.40 4.98
N LYS A 488 -1.25 -7.03 6.16
CA LYS A 488 -2.01 -7.06 7.40
C LYS A 488 -2.82 -5.79 7.51
N VAL A 489 -4.11 -5.92 7.81
CA VAL A 489 -5.03 -4.78 7.82
C VAL A 489 -5.46 -4.46 9.25
N TYR A 490 -5.44 -3.18 9.59
CA TYR A 490 -5.83 -2.66 10.90
C TYR A 490 -6.87 -1.55 10.72
N ILE A 491 -7.87 -1.50 11.60
CA ILE A 491 -8.86 -0.42 11.65
C ILE A 491 -8.61 0.43 12.90
N HIS A 492 -8.68 1.76 12.79
CA HIS A 492 -8.65 2.62 13.96
C HIS A 492 -10.04 2.71 14.59
N SER A 493 -10.10 2.58 15.92
CA SER A 493 -11.33 2.72 16.68
C SER A 493 -11.22 3.97 17.57
N PRO A 494 -11.96 5.06 17.28
CA PRO A 494 -11.91 6.28 18.07
C PRO A 494 -12.63 6.12 19.43
N LYS A 495 -12.52 7.15 20.28
CA LYS A 495 -13.32 7.23 21.51
C LYS A 495 -14.81 7.38 21.21
N ASP A 496 -15.65 6.91 22.12
CA ASP A 496 -17.13 6.97 22.08
C ASP A 496 -17.80 6.08 21.01
N ALA A 497 -17.05 5.23 20.32
CA ALA A 497 -17.62 4.15 19.51
C ALA A 497 -18.21 3.05 20.41
N GLU A 498 -19.41 2.56 20.11
CA GLU A 498 -20.18 1.68 21.00
C GLU A 498 -20.36 0.25 20.48
N ALA A 499 -20.06 0.01 19.20
CA ALA A 499 -20.32 -1.28 18.57
C ALA A 499 -19.24 -2.33 18.87
N ALA A 500 -19.69 -3.57 19.09
CA ALA A 500 -18.84 -4.70 19.52
C ALA A 500 -18.70 -5.82 18.47
N ASP A 501 -19.67 -5.96 17.55
CA ASP A 501 -19.78 -7.09 16.63
C ASP A 501 -19.79 -6.62 15.16
N ILE A 502 -18.77 -5.84 14.76
CA ILE A 502 -18.70 -5.24 13.42
C ILE A 502 -17.94 -6.14 12.46
N VAL A 503 -18.53 -6.45 11.32
CA VAL A 503 -17.88 -7.21 10.25
C VAL A 503 -17.48 -6.28 9.12
N TYR A 504 -16.20 -6.30 8.76
CA TYR A 504 -15.66 -5.61 7.59
C TYR A 504 -15.68 -6.54 6.38
N GLN A 505 -15.88 -5.97 5.20
CA GLN A 505 -15.75 -6.67 3.93
C GLN A 505 -14.39 -6.33 3.33
N ILE A 506 -13.55 -7.33 3.13
CA ILE A 506 -12.27 -7.20 2.42
C ILE A 506 -12.49 -7.65 0.97
N LYS A 507 -12.33 -6.74 0.01
CA LYS A 507 -12.47 -7.03 -1.42
C LYS A 507 -11.12 -6.82 -2.07
N THR A 508 -10.34 -7.88 -2.09
CA THR A 508 -8.93 -7.89 -2.51
C THR A 508 -8.72 -7.40 -3.95
N ASP A 509 -9.68 -7.63 -4.84
CA ASP A 509 -9.64 -7.21 -6.25
C ASP A 509 -10.66 -6.11 -6.59
N GLY A 510 -11.38 -5.62 -5.58
CA GLY A 510 -12.44 -4.62 -5.71
C GLY A 510 -13.81 -5.19 -6.12
N THR A 511 -13.91 -6.49 -6.39
CA THR A 511 -15.14 -7.18 -6.79
C THR A 511 -15.90 -7.77 -5.60
N ASP A 512 -17.17 -8.13 -5.83
CA ASP A 512 -17.98 -8.84 -4.85
C ASP A 512 -17.80 -10.37 -4.90
N GLU A 513 -17.08 -10.89 -5.90
CA GLU A 513 -16.87 -12.33 -6.14
C GLU A 513 -15.87 -12.91 -5.15
N ASN A 514 -14.76 -12.19 -4.91
CA ASN A 514 -13.69 -12.58 -3.98
C ASN A 514 -13.78 -11.89 -2.61
N ARG A 515 -15.00 -11.56 -2.19
CA ARG A 515 -15.22 -10.86 -0.92
C ARG A 515 -14.94 -11.77 0.27
N ILE A 516 -14.02 -11.34 1.12
CA ILE A 516 -13.70 -11.95 2.41
C ILE A 516 -14.39 -11.14 3.51
N LEU A 517 -14.90 -11.82 4.54
CA LEU A 517 -15.47 -11.16 5.71
C LEU A 517 -14.48 -11.24 6.86
N SER A 518 -14.39 -10.19 7.67
CA SER A 518 -13.64 -10.24 8.92
C SER A 518 -14.38 -11.04 9.99
N GLU A 519 -13.64 -11.59 10.94
CA GLU A 519 -14.18 -11.85 12.28
C GLU A 519 -14.79 -10.56 12.87
N PRO A 520 -15.80 -10.67 13.76
CA PRO A 520 -16.38 -9.51 14.41
C PRO A 520 -15.35 -8.67 15.16
N VAL A 521 -15.30 -7.38 14.85
CA VAL A 521 -14.41 -6.38 15.44
C VAL A 521 -15.17 -5.56 16.47
N SER A 522 -14.59 -5.43 17.66
CA SER A 522 -15.16 -4.63 18.75
C SER A 522 -14.51 -3.25 18.84
N GLN A 523 -15.23 -2.21 18.43
CA GLN A 523 -14.78 -0.82 18.59
C GLN A 523 -14.87 -0.35 20.04
N VAL A 524 -15.89 -0.81 20.78
CA VAL A 524 -16.07 -0.44 22.21
C VAL A 524 -14.96 -0.97 23.12
N GLU A 525 -14.33 -2.10 22.77
CA GLU A 525 -13.21 -2.67 23.54
C GLU A 525 -11.84 -2.10 23.14
N ASN A 526 -11.73 -1.49 21.96
CA ASN A 526 -10.47 -1.01 21.38
C ASN A 526 -10.42 0.52 21.22
N GLN A 527 -11.03 1.23 22.16
CA GLN A 527 -11.11 2.70 22.14
C GLN A 527 -9.73 3.36 22.00
N ASP A 528 -9.64 4.33 21.09
CA ASP A 528 -8.47 5.15 20.81
C ASP A 528 -7.23 4.38 20.30
N GLY A 529 -7.42 3.28 19.55
CA GLY A 529 -6.33 2.43 19.08
C GLY A 529 -6.58 1.67 17.76
N TRP A 530 -5.54 0.95 17.31
CA TRP A 530 -5.58 0.08 16.13
C TRP A 530 -6.04 -1.34 16.48
N VAL A 531 -6.92 -1.90 15.67
CA VAL A 531 -7.38 -3.30 15.78
C VAL A 531 -7.05 -4.03 14.49
N GLN A 532 -6.31 -5.12 14.58
CA GLN A 532 -6.06 -5.99 13.42
C GLN A 532 -7.35 -6.69 13.03
N ILE A 533 -7.67 -6.71 11.75
CA ILE A 533 -8.74 -7.56 11.23
C ILE A 533 -8.16 -8.91 10.83
N VAL A 534 -8.89 -9.96 11.14
CA VAL A 534 -8.63 -11.34 10.76
C VAL A 534 -9.84 -11.80 9.98
N SER A 535 -9.68 -12.57 8.91
CA SER A 535 -10.81 -13.10 8.17
C SER A 535 -11.61 -14.13 8.98
N SER A 536 -12.85 -14.39 8.59
CA SER A 536 -13.72 -15.36 9.27
C SER A 536 -13.21 -16.82 9.26
N ASP A 537 -12.22 -17.11 8.42
CA ASP A 537 -11.52 -18.40 8.33
C ASP A 537 -10.13 -18.38 9.01
N GLY A 538 -9.75 -17.25 9.64
CA GLY A 538 -8.55 -17.14 10.47
C GLY A 538 -7.30 -16.58 9.77
N ASN A 539 -7.43 -16.07 8.54
CA ASN A 539 -6.33 -15.46 7.80
C ASN A 539 -6.06 -14.03 8.29
N GLU A 540 -4.78 -13.73 8.51
CA GLU A 540 -4.31 -12.41 8.95
C GLU A 540 -3.74 -11.55 7.81
N LEU A 541 -3.52 -12.17 6.65
CA LEU A 541 -2.88 -11.59 5.46
C LEU A 541 -3.85 -11.59 4.28
N PHE A 542 -3.85 -10.49 3.55
CA PHE A 542 -4.76 -10.26 2.42
C PHE A 542 -3.98 -9.76 1.22
N GLU A 543 -4.15 -10.42 0.07
CA GLU A 543 -3.50 -10.05 -1.18
C GLU A 543 -4.36 -9.03 -1.94
N PHE A 544 -3.99 -7.76 -1.94
CA PHE A 544 -4.74 -6.72 -2.65
C PHE A 544 -4.19 -6.51 -4.06
N THR A 545 -5.08 -6.27 -5.03
CA THR A 545 -4.74 -5.63 -6.30
C THR A 545 -4.82 -4.12 -6.17
N SER A 546 -4.45 -3.38 -7.22
CA SER A 546 -4.60 -1.92 -7.25
C SER A 546 -6.06 -1.45 -7.14
N GLU A 547 -7.04 -2.35 -7.35
CA GLU A 547 -8.47 -2.06 -7.26
C GLU A 547 -9.10 -2.50 -5.93
N GLY A 548 -8.39 -3.25 -5.11
CA GLY A 548 -8.90 -3.78 -3.86
C GLY A 548 -9.16 -2.75 -2.77
N TYR A 549 -10.12 -3.01 -1.88
CA TYR A 549 -10.46 -2.11 -0.76
C TYR A 549 -11.07 -2.86 0.44
N VAL A 550 -11.02 -2.21 1.60
CA VAL A 550 -11.77 -2.61 2.80
C VAL A 550 -13.04 -1.78 2.87
N GLN A 551 -14.17 -2.39 3.17
CA GLN A 551 -15.47 -1.73 3.24
C GLN A 551 -16.18 -2.01 4.56
N LEU A 552 -16.78 -0.96 5.13
CA LEU A 552 -17.76 -1.05 6.21
C LEU A 552 -19.13 -0.61 5.66
N ASP A 553 -20.16 -1.42 5.85
CA ASP A 553 -21.56 -1.11 5.45
C ASP A 553 -22.51 -1.46 6.60
N LEU A 554 -23.27 -0.48 7.07
CA LEU A 554 -24.25 -0.64 8.16
C LEU A 554 -25.60 -1.19 7.71
N GLY A 555 -25.88 -1.19 6.40
CA GLY A 555 -27.15 -1.63 5.83
C GLY A 555 -28.34 -0.77 6.28
N SER A 556 -29.43 -0.79 5.52
CA SER A 556 -30.72 -0.19 5.91
C SER A 556 -31.91 -1.15 5.70
N ASP A 557 -31.62 -2.34 5.20
CA ASP A 557 -32.59 -3.38 4.86
C ASP A 557 -31.98 -4.73 5.25
N GLU A 558 -32.74 -5.53 5.98
CA GLU A 558 -32.41 -6.91 6.38
C GLU A 558 -32.07 -7.82 5.19
N ASN A 559 -32.53 -7.45 3.98
CA ASN A 559 -32.30 -8.21 2.76
C ASN A 559 -30.97 -7.92 2.06
N LYS A 560 -30.12 -7.04 2.59
CA LYS A 560 -28.74 -6.86 2.10
C LYS A 560 -27.81 -7.86 2.79
N PRO A 561 -27.46 -8.99 2.15
CA PRO A 561 -26.57 -9.96 2.76
C PRO A 561 -25.20 -9.31 3.02
N PHE A 562 -24.58 -9.67 4.16
CA PHE A 562 -23.24 -9.23 4.57
C PHE A 562 -23.09 -7.75 4.95
N SER A 563 -24.21 -7.05 5.20
CA SER A 563 -24.20 -5.74 5.85
C SER A 563 -24.30 -5.87 7.38
N ASN A 564 -23.82 -4.87 8.12
CA ASN A 564 -23.93 -4.80 9.57
C ASN A 564 -25.33 -4.35 10.05
N HIS A 565 -26.39 -4.76 9.34
CA HIS A 565 -27.77 -4.42 9.69
C HIS A 565 -28.21 -4.99 11.04
N ASN A 566 -27.51 -6.00 11.56
CA ASN A 566 -27.71 -6.57 12.89
C ASN A 566 -27.34 -5.62 14.04
N ILE A 567 -26.55 -4.57 13.78
CA ILE A 567 -26.20 -3.57 14.80
C ILE A 567 -27.45 -2.78 15.18
N ASN A 568 -27.67 -2.56 16.48
CA ASN A 568 -28.83 -1.81 16.98
C ASN A 568 -28.84 -0.38 16.41
N PRO A 569 -29.99 0.12 15.92
CA PRO A 569 -30.10 1.47 15.36
C PRO A 569 -29.69 2.60 16.32
N ASP A 570 -29.69 2.38 17.62
CA ASP A 570 -29.25 3.37 18.59
C ASP A 570 -27.73 3.31 18.91
N THR A 571 -27.01 2.29 18.43
CA THR A 571 -25.57 2.12 18.67
C THR A 571 -24.72 2.97 17.72
N CYS A 572 -23.74 3.69 18.27
CA CYS A 572 -22.76 4.45 17.49
C CYS A 572 -21.65 3.55 16.93
N VAL A 573 -21.45 3.56 15.61
CA VAL A 573 -20.37 2.88 14.88
C VAL A 573 -19.43 3.91 14.28
N ALA A 574 -18.13 3.73 14.43
CA ALA A 574 -17.13 4.64 13.92
C ALA A 574 -16.68 4.32 12.49
N PHE A 575 -16.49 5.39 11.71
CA PHE A 575 -15.80 5.43 10.43
C PHE A 575 -14.61 6.39 10.56
N ASP A 576 -13.40 5.86 10.40
CA ASP A 576 -12.14 6.56 10.69
C ASP A 576 -11.04 6.14 9.69
N ALA A 577 -9.93 5.59 10.17
CA ALA A 577 -8.79 5.13 9.37
C ALA A 577 -8.67 3.60 9.22
N VAL A 578 -8.05 3.19 8.11
CA VAL A 578 -7.58 1.83 7.85
C VAL A 578 -6.09 1.84 7.50
N LYS A 579 -5.31 1.06 8.24
CA LYS A 579 -3.86 0.89 8.08
C LYS A 579 -3.56 -0.46 7.43
N PHE A 580 -2.97 -0.40 6.25
CA PHE A 580 -2.48 -1.53 5.44
C PHE A 580 -0.98 -1.67 5.67
N VAL A 581 -0.59 -2.59 6.54
CA VAL A 581 0.83 -2.88 6.80
C VAL A 581 1.26 -3.94 5.81
N ALA A 582 2.07 -3.55 4.84
CA ALA A 582 2.70 -4.51 3.94
C ALA A 582 3.57 -5.42 4.80
N GLU A 583 3.38 -6.73 4.72
CA GLU A 583 4.27 -7.64 5.43
C GLU A 583 5.68 -7.41 4.88
N ALA A 584 6.62 -7.09 5.78
CA ALA A 584 8.00 -6.80 5.43
C ALA A 584 8.45 -7.88 4.46
N SER A 585 8.82 -7.41 3.27
CA SER A 585 9.21 -8.23 2.16
C SER A 585 10.14 -9.32 2.67
N SER A 586 9.71 -10.58 2.57
CA SER A 586 10.68 -11.63 2.31
C SER A 586 11.62 -11.10 1.22
N GLU A 587 12.90 -11.48 1.21
CA GLU A 587 13.80 -11.07 0.12
C GLU A 587 13.21 -11.41 -1.27
N SER A 588 12.30 -12.40 -1.34
CA SER A 588 11.46 -12.70 -2.51
C SER A 588 10.56 -11.53 -2.97
N ASN A 589 10.02 -10.70 -2.08
CA ASN A 589 9.25 -9.51 -2.43
C ASN A 589 10.16 -8.35 -2.91
N ASN A 590 11.36 -8.19 -2.34
CA ASN A 590 12.32 -7.18 -2.81
C ASN A 590 12.89 -7.53 -4.20
N ILE A 591 13.24 -8.80 -4.43
CA ILE A 591 13.73 -9.23 -5.74
C ILE A 591 12.62 -9.16 -6.80
N THR A 592 11.37 -9.47 -6.43
CA THR A 592 10.21 -9.32 -7.33
C THR A 592 10.03 -7.87 -7.76
N LEU A 593 10.12 -6.91 -6.83
CA LEU A 593 10.06 -5.49 -7.15
C LEU A 593 11.24 -5.04 -8.02
N ALA A 594 12.45 -5.47 -7.73
CA ALA A 594 13.64 -5.18 -8.53
C ALA A 594 13.53 -5.74 -9.96
N ILE A 595 12.88 -6.90 -10.14
CA ILE A 595 12.60 -7.47 -11.46
C ILE A 595 11.55 -6.62 -12.18
N LYS A 596 10.43 -6.28 -11.53
CA LYS A 596 9.38 -5.43 -12.10
C LYS A 596 9.92 -4.06 -12.51
N GLY A 597 10.75 -3.43 -11.68
CA GLY A 597 11.35 -2.15 -12.02
C GLY A 597 12.45 -2.23 -13.09
N GLY A 598 13.16 -3.36 -13.19
CA GLY A 598 14.04 -3.68 -14.32
C GLY A 598 13.29 -3.87 -15.64
N GLN A 599 12.15 -4.58 -15.61
CA GLN A 599 11.24 -4.70 -16.76
C GLN A 599 10.73 -3.33 -17.19
N GLN A 600 10.29 -2.51 -16.23
CA GLN A 600 9.80 -1.15 -16.49
C GLN A 600 10.90 -0.27 -17.08
N TYR A 601 12.12 -0.35 -16.56
CA TYR A 601 13.27 0.34 -17.14
C TYR A 601 13.48 -0.06 -18.61
N LEU A 602 13.49 -1.37 -18.93
CA LEU A 602 13.60 -1.80 -20.32
C LEU A 602 12.43 -1.28 -21.18
N LYS A 603 11.19 -1.34 -20.71
CA LYS A 603 10.03 -0.81 -21.45
C LYS A 603 10.18 0.69 -21.75
N VAL A 604 10.62 1.48 -20.77
CA VAL A 604 10.80 2.93 -20.92
C VAL A 604 11.99 3.29 -21.80
N GLN A 605 13.07 2.49 -21.78
CA GLN A 605 14.27 2.76 -22.60
C GLN A 605 14.14 2.31 -24.06
N GLN A 606 13.03 1.68 -24.46
CA GLN A 606 12.81 1.33 -25.87
C GLN A 606 12.64 2.61 -26.70
N VAL A 607 13.31 2.68 -27.86
CA VAL A 607 13.04 3.74 -28.82
C VAL A 607 11.65 3.52 -29.41
N GLU A 608 10.77 4.52 -29.28
CA GLU A 608 9.36 4.45 -29.72
C GLU A 608 9.23 3.95 -31.17
N ALA A 609 8.44 2.91 -31.38
CA ALA A 609 8.18 2.30 -32.68
C ALA A 609 7.25 3.14 -33.56
N VAL A 610 7.57 3.23 -34.84
CA VAL A 610 6.79 3.96 -35.85
C VAL A 610 6.34 3.01 -36.95
N TYR A 611 5.04 2.95 -37.20
CA TYR A 611 4.41 2.06 -38.19
C TYR A 611 3.86 2.82 -39.40
N ASP A 612 3.89 2.19 -40.58
CA ASP A 612 3.18 2.67 -41.77
C ASP A 612 1.68 2.32 -41.75
N GLU A 613 0.93 2.79 -42.76
CA GLU A 613 -0.52 2.55 -42.87
C GLU A 613 -0.87 1.06 -43.06
N GLU A 614 0.10 0.25 -43.50
CA GLU A 614 0.00 -1.20 -43.67
C GLU A 614 0.41 -1.99 -42.41
N GLY A 615 0.82 -1.31 -41.34
CA GLY A 615 1.22 -1.93 -40.07
C GLY A 615 2.65 -2.49 -40.05
N ASN A 616 3.51 -2.09 -40.99
CA ASN A 616 4.91 -2.47 -40.97
C ASN A 616 5.74 -1.48 -40.17
N LEU A 617 6.68 -1.99 -39.37
CA LEU A 617 7.63 -1.16 -38.62
C LEU A 617 8.54 -0.40 -39.60
N THR A 618 8.65 0.93 -39.44
CA THR A 618 9.46 1.82 -40.30
C THR A 618 10.61 2.50 -39.56
N ASP A 619 10.48 2.72 -38.26
CA ASP A 619 11.54 3.24 -37.37
C ASP A 619 11.25 2.80 -35.92
N GLY A 620 12.25 2.89 -35.05
CA GLY A 620 12.11 2.54 -33.63
C GLY A 620 11.91 1.05 -33.33
N GLY A 621 11.38 0.76 -32.14
CA GLY A 621 11.18 -0.60 -31.61
C GLY A 621 12.45 -1.28 -31.09
N TYR A 622 13.55 -0.55 -30.91
CA TYR A 622 14.85 -1.12 -30.54
C TYR A 622 15.43 -0.49 -29.28
N TRP A 623 16.38 -1.20 -28.69
CA TRP A 623 17.22 -0.69 -27.61
C TRP A 623 18.63 -0.46 -28.11
N THR A 624 19.34 0.46 -27.47
CA THR A 624 20.74 0.75 -27.82
C THR A 624 21.54 1.15 -26.60
N ASP A 625 22.68 0.51 -26.43
CA ASP A 625 23.67 0.95 -25.46
C ASP A 625 24.71 1.88 -26.11
N SER A 626 24.96 3.01 -25.45
CA SER A 626 25.91 4.04 -25.92
C SER A 626 27.36 3.53 -26.07
N ARG A 627 27.71 2.45 -25.37
CA ARG A 627 29.08 1.90 -25.30
C ARG A 627 29.40 0.90 -26.41
N GLN A 628 28.58 -0.13 -26.60
CA GLN A 628 28.81 -1.12 -27.67
C GLN A 628 28.26 -0.68 -29.03
N ARG A 629 27.24 0.19 -29.09
CA ARG A 629 26.59 0.62 -30.34
C ARG A 629 26.12 -0.54 -31.22
N GLU A 630 25.71 -1.64 -30.60
CA GLU A 630 25.17 -2.84 -31.24
C GLU A 630 23.68 -2.95 -30.86
N PRO A 631 22.79 -2.14 -31.49
CA PRO A 631 21.37 -2.07 -31.11
C PRO A 631 20.64 -3.40 -31.32
N LEU A 632 21.04 -4.20 -32.31
CA LEU A 632 20.40 -5.48 -32.59
C LEU A 632 20.63 -6.51 -31.47
N ALA A 633 21.87 -6.59 -30.94
CA ALA A 633 22.15 -7.45 -29.79
C ALA A 633 21.46 -6.94 -28.51
N SER A 634 21.50 -5.62 -28.28
CA SER A 634 20.83 -4.99 -27.13
C SER A 634 19.32 -5.28 -27.14
N THR A 635 18.70 -5.18 -28.31
CA THR A 635 17.27 -5.49 -28.53
C THR A 635 16.98 -6.97 -28.28
N ALA A 636 17.80 -7.87 -28.81
CA ALA A 636 17.61 -9.30 -28.60
C ALA A 636 17.68 -9.70 -27.11
N PHE A 637 18.65 -9.15 -26.35
CA PHE A 637 18.72 -9.41 -24.91
C PHE A 637 17.57 -8.77 -24.13
N ALA A 638 17.16 -7.55 -24.46
CA ALA A 638 16.01 -6.90 -23.82
C ALA A 638 14.72 -7.70 -24.03
N VAL A 639 14.45 -8.13 -25.27
CA VAL A 639 13.31 -9.00 -25.59
C VAL A 639 13.39 -10.32 -24.82
N SER A 640 14.56 -10.96 -24.80
CA SER A 640 14.75 -12.22 -24.07
C SER A 640 14.51 -12.05 -22.58
N ALA A 641 15.00 -10.98 -21.98
CA ALA A 641 14.83 -10.68 -20.56
C ALA A 641 13.37 -10.43 -20.18
N LEU A 642 12.64 -9.66 -20.99
CA LEU A 642 11.21 -9.42 -20.78
C LEU A 642 10.44 -10.75 -20.84
N LEU A 643 10.68 -11.58 -21.86
CA LEU A 643 10.03 -12.88 -22.01
C LEU A 643 10.37 -13.85 -20.88
N GLU A 644 11.65 -14.02 -20.53
CA GLU A 644 12.07 -14.95 -19.46
C GLU A 644 11.55 -14.54 -18.08
N THR A 645 11.31 -13.24 -17.84
CA THR A 645 10.73 -12.73 -16.58
C THR A 645 9.19 -12.65 -16.62
N GLY A 646 8.54 -13.29 -17.60
CA GLY A 646 7.09 -13.45 -17.61
C GLY A 646 6.31 -12.26 -18.16
N VAL A 647 6.95 -11.34 -18.90
CA VAL A 647 6.23 -10.35 -19.71
C VAL A 647 5.59 -11.08 -20.91
N PRO A 648 4.27 -10.96 -21.12
CA PRO A 648 3.58 -11.69 -22.18
C PRO A 648 4.15 -11.40 -23.56
N ARG A 649 4.16 -12.40 -24.44
CA ARG A 649 4.57 -12.23 -25.85
C ARG A 649 3.66 -11.26 -26.63
N THR A 650 2.47 -10.99 -26.09
CA THR A 650 1.48 -10.04 -26.61
C THR A 650 1.75 -8.59 -26.19
N ASP A 651 2.71 -8.35 -25.30
CA ASP A 651 3.14 -7.01 -24.90
C ASP A 651 3.73 -6.25 -26.10
N GLN A 652 3.26 -5.02 -26.32
CA GLN A 652 3.63 -4.23 -27.49
C GLN A 652 5.14 -3.98 -27.55
N THR A 653 5.80 -3.73 -26.41
CA THR A 653 7.25 -3.51 -26.36
C THR A 653 8.01 -4.74 -26.86
N VAL A 654 7.55 -5.95 -26.52
CA VAL A 654 8.12 -7.21 -27.01
C VAL A 654 7.90 -7.37 -28.51
N ILE A 655 6.67 -7.13 -28.99
CA ILE A 655 6.30 -7.20 -30.41
C ILE A 655 7.16 -6.26 -31.25
N ASP A 656 7.36 -5.02 -30.80
CA ASP A 656 8.14 -3.99 -31.47
C ASP A 656 9.61 -4.42 -31.59
N GLY A 657 10.18 -4.96 -30.51
CA GLY A 657 11.53 -5.53 -30.48
C GLY A 657 11.72 -6.68 -31.45
N VAL A 658 10.77 -7.61 -31.51
CA VAL A 658 10.81 -8.74 -32.44
C VAL A 658 10.66 -8.28 -33.89
N ASN A 659 9.78 -7.32 -34.17
CA ASN A 659 9.63 -6.74 -35.49
C ASN A 659 10.91 -6.05 -35.96
N TYR A 660 11.61 -5.35 -35.06
CA TYR A 660 12.91 -4.78 -35.36
C TYR A 660 13.94 -5.87 -35.71
N ILE A 661 14.04 -6.95 -34.93
CA ILE A 661 14.95 -8.07 -35.21
C ILE A 661 14.72 -8.66 -36.61
N LYS A 662 13.44 -8.85 -36.99
CA LYS A 662 13.05 -9.43 -38.29
C LYS A 662 13.49 -8.59 -39.49
N GLN A 663 13.76 -7.29 -39.34
CA GLN A 663 14.26 -6.44 -40.44
C GLN A 663 15.70 -6.77 -40.85
N TYR A 664 16.46 -7.50 -40.01
CA TYR A 664 17.88 -7.79 -40.22
C TYR A 664 18.15 -9.24 -40.62
N VAL A 665 17.14 -9.96 -41.12
CA VAL A 665 17.32 -11.28 -41.75
C VAL A 665 18.02 -11.09 -43.09
N ASN A 666 19.19 -11.73 -43.27
CA ASN A 666 19.99 -11.64 -44.49
C ASN A 666 19.72 -12.83 -45.43
N GLU A 667 20.12 -12.67 -46.71
CA GLU A 667 19.98 -13.73 -47.73
C GLU A 667 20.72 -15.03 -47.40
N ASP A 668 21.74 -14.98 -46.53
CA ASP A 668 22.49 -16.17 -46.09
C ASP A 668 21.88 -16.84 -44.84
N GLY A 669 20.68 -16.43 -44.44
CA GLY A 669 19.93 -16.96 -43.32
C GLY A 669 20.26 -16.31 -41.97
N GLY A 670 21.38 -15.60 -41.87
CA GLY A 670 21.81 -14.98 -40.61
C GLY A 670 21.07 -13.68 -40.30
N ILE A 671 20.88 -13.40 -39.01
CA ILE A 671 20.22 -12.20 -38.49
C ILE A 671 21.28 -11.30 -37.87
N TYR A 672 21.74 -10.32 -38.64
CA TYR A 672 22.80 -9.42 -38.21
C TYR A 672 22.83 -8.13 -39.02
N MET A 673 23.38 -7.08 -38.41
CA MET A 673 23.86 -5.89 -39.10
C MET A 673 25.31 -6.08 -39.55
N PRO A 674 25.80 -5.37 -40.59
CA PRO A 674 27.21 -5.41 -40.99
C PRO A 674 28.18 -5.12 -39.83
N SER A 675 28.64 -6.17 -39.14
CA SER A 675 29.45 -6.13 -37.92
C SER A 675 30.55 -7.18 -37.96
N ASN A 676 31.63 -6.95 -37.21
CA ASN A 676 32.66 -7.96 -37.00
C ASN A 676 32.25 -9.04 -35.98
N ARG A 677 31.05 -8.93 -35.40
CA ARG A 677 30.46 -9.83 -34.40
C ARG A 677 29.16 -10.47 -34.89
N SER A 678 29.01 -10.68 -36.20
CA SER A 678 27.75 -11.13 -36.81
C SER A 678 27.21 -12.43 -36.22
N ASN A 679 28.07 -13.39 -35.84
CA ASN A 679 27.61 -14.63 -35.24
C ASN A 679 27.10 -14.46 -33.79
N TYR A 680 27.73 -13.59 -33.01
CA TYR A 680 27.25 -13.25 -31.66
C TYR A 680 25.86 -12.60 -31.71
N ILE A 681 25.69 -11.64 -32.62
CA ILE A 681 24.40 -10.97 -32.84
C ILE A 681 23.35 -11.98 -33.30
N ASN A 682 23.69 -12.84 -34.27
CA ASN A 682 22.79 -13.90 -34.74
C ASN A 682 22.32 -14.79 -33.59
N ALA A 683 23.24 -15.20 -32.71
CA ALA A 683 22.93 -16.09 -31.62
C ALA A 683 22.06 -15.42 -30.54
N ALA A 684 22.30 -14.14 -30.23
CA ALA A 684 21.40 -13.37 -29.36
C ALA A 684 19.99 -13.27 -29.95
N CYS A 685 19.87 -12.97 -31.25
CA CYS A 685 18.59 -12.95 -31.95
C CYS A 685 17.90 -14.32 -31.96
N LEU A 686 18.65 -15.41 -32.10
CA LEU A 686 18.10 -16.77 -32.02
C LEU A 686 17.43 -17.03 -30.68
N VAL A 687 18.02 -16.60 -29.56
CA VAL A 687 17.39 -16.73 -28.24
C VAL A 687 16.08 -15.97 -28.18
N ALA A 688 16.09 -14.68 -28.54
CA ALA A 688 14.89 -13.84 -28.51
C ALA A 688 13.76 -14.41 -29.37
N LEU A 689 14.06 -14.87 -30.58
CA LEU A 689 13.07 -15.42 -31.50
C LEU A 689 12.56 -16.80 -31.04
N SER A 690 13.43 -17.63 -30.47
CA SER A 690 13.03 -18.94 -29.94
C SER A 690 12.13 -18.83 -28.71
N LEU A 691 12.36 -17.82 -27.86
CA LEU A 691 11.50 -17.51 -26.71
C LEU A 691 10.15 -16.91 -27.14
N TYR A 692 10.15 -16.07 -28.17
CA TYR A 692 8.94 -15.40 -28.64
C TYR A 692 8.00 -16.34 -29.42
N GLY A 693 8.58 -17.17 -30.30
CA GLY A 693 7.84 -18.02 -31.22
C GLY A 693 6.92 -19.02 -30.53
N ILE A 694 5.86 -19.43 -31.22
CA ILE A 694 5.05 -20.60 -30.86
C ILE A 694 5.39 -21.68 -31.90
N PRO A 695 5.97 -22.83 -31.49
CA PRO A 695 6.36 -23.88 -32.43
C PRO A 695 5.18 -24.33 -33.32
N GLY A 696 5.39 -24.39 -34.63
CA GLY A 696 4.38 -24.88 -35.59
C GLY A 696 3.21 -23.92 -35.85
N ALA A 697 3.14 -22.77 -35.19
CA ALA A 697 2.09 -21.78 -35.41
C ALA A 697 2.28 -20.97 -36.71
N ASP A 698 3.54 -20.75 -37.12
CA ASP A 698 3.91 -20.01 -38.32
C ASP A 698 5.11 -20.67 -39.01
N ALA A 699 4.85 -21.34 -40.13
CA ALA A 699 5.87 -22.06 -40.90
C ALA A 699 6.96 -21.14 -41.49
N GLU A 700 6.66 -19.87 -41.77
CA GLU A 700 7.67 -18.90 -42.24
C GLU A 700 8.61 -18.51 -41.09
N TYR A 701 8.05 -18.35 -39.88
CA TYR A 701 8.82 -18.10 -38.67
C TYR A 701 9.72 -19.29 -38.32
N ASP A 702 9.18 -20.51 -38.34
CA ASP A 702 9.95 -21.75 -38.14
C ASP A 702 11.12 -21.85 -39.12
N THR A 703 10.87 -21.52 -40.39
CA THR A 703 11.89 -21.51 -41.45
C THR A 703 12.96 -20.44 -41.20
N MET A 704 12.58 -19.27 -40.71
CA MET A 704 13.52 -18.21 -40.34
C MET A 704 14.45 -18.65 -39.21
N VAL A 705 13.90 -19.25 -38.15
CA VAL A 705 14.70 -19.78 -37.02
C VAL A 705 15.64 -20.88 -37.50
N GLN A 706 15.15 -21.82 -38.32
CA GLN A 706 15.97 -22.88 -38.92
C GLN A 706 17.12 -22.32 -39.76
N ASN A 707 16.86 -21.35 -40.64
CA ASN A 707 17.90 -20.74 -41.47
C ASN A 707 18.97 -20.00 -40.66
N SER A 708 18.54 -19.32 -39.58
CA SER A 708 19.46 -18.63 -38.66
C SER A 708 20.30 -19.62 -37.84
N MET A 709 19.73 -20.76 -37.46
CA MET A 709 20.45 -21.88 -36.84
C MET A 709 21.52 -22.43 -37.80
N ASP A 710 21.17 -22.68 -39.06
CA ASP A 710 22.08 -23.16 -40.10
C ASP A 710 23.20 -22.15 -40.38
N TYR A 711 22.89 -20.85 -40.33
CA TYR A 711 23.91 -19.79 -40.39
C TYR A 711 24.93 -19.96 -39.27
N SER A 712 24.50 -20.10 -38.01
CA SER A 712 25.42 -20.27 -36.87
C SER A 712 26.24 -21.56 -36.99
N LEU A 713 25.66 -22.68 -37.42
CA LEU A 713 26.40 -23.91 -37.69
C LEU A 713 27.48 -23.72 -38.77
N SER A 714 27.20 -22.90 -39.79
CA SER A 714 28.19 -22.56 -40.84
C SER A 714 29.40 -21.75 -40.33
N ARG A 715 29.34 -21.21 -39.10
CA ARG A 715 30.39 -20.40 -38.46
C ARG A 715 31.24 -21.18 -37.45
N GLN A 716 30.89 -22.44 -37.19
CA GLN A 716 31.71 -23.34 -36.38
C GLN A 716 33.01 -23.68 -37.12
N ASN A 717 34.10 -23.92 -36.38
CA ASN A 717 35.33 -24.54 -36.89
C ASN A 717 35.14 -26.05 -37.08
N LEU A 718 34.21 -26.40 -37.99
CA LEU A 718 33.87 -27.77 -38.35
C LEU A 718 33.72 -27.92 -39.89
N PRO A 719 32.92 -27.09 -40.60
CA PRO A 719 32.75 -27.24 -42.04
C PRO A 719 34.02 -26.81 -42.80
N LEU A 720 34.62 -27.73 -43.56
CA LEU A 720 35.83 -27.45 -44.34
C LEU A 720 35.56 -26.57 -45.57
N PRO A 721 36.56 -25.78 -46.02
CA PRO A 721 36.52 -25.18 -47.35
C PRO A 721 36.36 -26.24 -48.44
N GLU A 722 35.60 -25.91 -49.48
CA GLU A 722 35.40 -26.79 -50.63
C GLU A 722 36.75 -27.21 -51.24
N GLY A 723 36.96 -28.53 -51.39
CA GLY A 723 38.19 -29.10 -51.94
C GLY A 723 39.31 -29.36 -50.92
N SER A 724 39.09 -29.16 -49.61
CA SER A 724 40.05 -29.57 -48.58
C SER A 724 40.24 -31.10 -48.57
N LEU A 725 41.50 -31.54 -48.39
CA LEU A 725 41.89 -32.95 -48.23
C LEU A 725 42.22 -33.33 -46.77
N GLN A 726 42.22 -32.35 -45.87
CA GLN A 726 42.43 -32.55 -44.44
C GLN A 726 41.11 -32.91 -43.76
N THR A 727 41.17 -33.61 -42.64
CA THR A 727 40.03 -33.69 -41.71
C THR A 727 39.78 -32.32 -41.06
N PRO A 728 38.57 -32.03 -40.57
CA PRO A 728 38.30 -30.79 -39.83
C PRO A 728 39.27 -30.57 -38.67
N GLU A 729 39.57 -31.61 -37.90
CA GLU A 729 40.49 -31.53 -36.77
C GLU A 729 41.92 -31.19 -37.20
N GLU A 730 42.42 -31.75 -38.29
CA GLU A 730 43.74 -31.41 -38.85
C GLU A 730 43.80 -29.97 -39.38
N TYR A 731 42.70 -29.48 -39.97
CA TYR A 731 42.64 -28.15 -40.57
C TYR A 731 42.52 -27.04 -39.52
N TYR A 732 41.68 -27.22 -38.50
CA TYR A 732 41.44 -26.23 -37.45
C TYR A 732 42.37 -26.38 -36.23
N GLY A 733 43.00 -27.55 -36.05
CA GLY A 733 43.91 -27.81 -34.95
C GLY A 733 43.24 -27.65 -33.59
N ALA A 734 43.88 -26.90 -32.68
CA ALA A 734 43.37 -26.65 -31.32
C ALA A 734 41.96 -26.02 -31.31
N TYR A 735 41.60 -25.28 -32.36
CA TYR A 735 40.34 -24.54 -32.48
C TYR A 735 39.18 -25.35 -33.09
N TYR A 736 39.41 -26.62 -33.42
CA TYR A 736 38.36 -27.52 -33.91
C TYR A 736 37.17 -27.55 -32.94
N GLY A 737 35.97 -27.30 -33.45
CA GLY A 737 34.72 -27.31 -32.69
C GLY A 737 34.27 -25.97 -32.08
N GLY A 738 35.14 -24.96 -31.99
CA GLY A 738 34.77 -23.62 -31.49
C GLY A 738 34.11 -22.73 -32.54
N TRP A 739 33.49 -21.60 -32.13
CA TRP A 739 32.85 -20.65 -33.04
C TRP A 739 33.61 -19.34 -33.19
N THR A 740 33.51 -18.80 -34.40
CA THR A 740 34.11 -17.53 -34.79
C THR A 740 33.07 -16.41 -34.79
N TYR A 741 33.49 -15.16 -34.52
CA TYR A 741 32.57 -14.01 -34.54
C TYR A 741 32.09 -13.63 -35.96
N ARG A 742 32.87 -13.94 -37.00
CA ARG A 742 32.57 -13.63 -38.41
C ARG A 742 33.29 -14.59 -39.37
N LYS A 743 32.77 -14.72 -40.59
CA LYS A 743 33.45 -15.42 -41.69
C LYS A 743 34.65 -14.62 -42.21
N THR A 744 35.86 -15.15 -42.15
CA THR A 744 37.05 -14.52 -42.76
C THR A 744 37.11 -14.83 -44.26
N SER A 745 37.32 -13.81 -45.09
CA SER A 745 37.34 -13.91 -46.57
C SER A 745 38.56 -14.63 -47.16
N SER A 746 39.55 -14.99 -46.33
CA SER A 746 40.82 -15.61 -46.73
C SER A 746 40.87 -17.13 -46.56
N GLY A 747 39.86 -17.76 -45.94
CA GLY A 747 39.98 -19.17 -45.51
C GLY A 747 41.14 -19.38 -44.53
N GLU A 748 41.52 -18.35 -43.78
CA GLU A 748 42.48 -18.47 -42.67
C GLU A 748 41.82 -19.18 -41.49
N GLN A 749 42.62 -19.95 -40.74
CA GLN A 749 42.24 -20.56 -39.48
C GLN A 749 41.77 -19.47 -38.51
N SER A 750 40.45 -19.31 -38.38
CA SER A 750 39.89 -18.32 -37.47
C SER A 750 39.86 -18.88 -36.05
N GLN A 751 40.51 -18.16 -35.14
CA GLN A 751 40.66 -18.53 -33.73
C GLN A 751 39.34 -18.26 -32.99
N GLY A 752 38.47 -19.27 -32.90
CA GLY A 752 37.29 -19.20 -32.04
C GLY A 752 37.71 -19.06 -30.57
N ASP A 753 36.94 -18.29 -29.79
CA ASP A 753 37.10 -18.18 -28.34
C ASP A 753 35.85 -18.73 -27.63
N LEU A 754 36.00 -19.06 -26.35
CA LEU A 754 34.96 -19.69 -25.56
C LEU A 754 33.78 -18.74 -25.32
N SER A 755 34.02 -17.43 -25.31
CA SER A 755 32.94 -16.44 -25.12
C SER A 755 31.93 -16.49 -26.27
N ASN A 756 32.37 -16.26 -27.51
CA ASN A 756 31.48 -16.35 -28.66
C ASN A 756 30.96 -17.76 -28.89
N THR A 757 31.76 -18.78 -28.54
CA THR A 757 31.34 -20.18 -28.58
C THR A 757 30.12 -20.40 -27.70
N GLN A 758 30.14 -19.98 -26.44
CA GLN A 758 28.98 -20.10 -25.56
C GLN A 758 27.74 -19.40 -26.13
N PHE A 759 27.87 -18.15 -26.61
CA PHE A 759 26.72 -17.45 -27.19
C PHE A 759 26.15 -18.19 -28.39
N ALA A 760 27.00 -18.71 -29.29
CA ALA A 760 26.56 -19.53 -30.42
C ALA A 760 25.81 -20.79 -29.95
N VAL A 761 26.37 -21.50 -28.98
CA VAL A 761 25.77 -22.73 -28.42
C VAL A 761 24.46 -22.44 -27.72
N MET A 762 24.37 -21.33 -27.00
CA MET A 762 23.13 -20.84 -26.38
C MET A 762 22.05 -20.59 -27.45
N GLY A 763 22.36 -19.83 -28.50
CA GLY A 763 21.42 -19.61 -29.60
C GLY A 763 20.98 -20.91 -30.28
N LEU A 764 21.91 -21.85 -30.50
CA LEU A 764 21.59 -23.19 -31.02
C LEU A 764 20.70 -23.97 -30.06
N TRP A 765 20.96 -23.95 -28.76
CA TRP A 765 20.20 -24.70 -27.75
C TRP A 765 18.75 -24.23 -27.67
N TYR A 766 18.50 -22.91 -27.58
CA TYR A 766 17.14 -22.37 -27.63
C TYR A 766 16.44 -22.68 -28.96
N ALA A 767 17.15 -22.57 -30.10
CA ALA A 767 16.57 -22.86 -31.41
C ALA A 767 16.23 -24.35 -31.60
N HIS A 768 17.09 -25.26 -31.14
CA HIS A 768 16.79 -26.69 -31.16
C HIS A 768 15.56 -27.00 -30.29
N ARG A 769 15.49 -26.42 -29.08
CA ARG A 769 14.32 -26.56 -28.20
C ARG A 769 13.03 -26.05 -28.84
N TYR A 770 13.06 -24.88 -29.49
CA TYR A 770 11.92 -24.31 -30.19
C TYR A 770 11.46 -25.20 -31.36
N LEU A 771 12.42 -25.73 -32.14
CA LEU A 771 12.13 -26.57 -33.30
C LEU A 771 11.85 -28.05 -32.97
N GLY A 772 11.77 -28.42 -31.68
CA GLY A 772 11.57 -29.81 -31.26
C GLY A 772 12.73 -30.75 -31.63
N LYS A 773 13.97 -30.25 -31.60
CA LYS A 773 15.20 -30.99 -31.95
C LYS A 773 16.09 -31.20 -30.74
N SER A 774 16.88 -32.28 -30.76
CA SER A 774 17.90 -32.56 -29.74
C SER A 774 19.26 -31.97 -30.14
N THR A 775 20.01 -31.50 -29.16
CA THR A 775 21.43 -31.12 -29.32
C THR A 775 22.37 -32.31 -29.08
N ILE A 776 21.88 -33.40 -28.49
CA ILE A 776 22.69 -34.52 -28.00
C ILE A 776 23.10 -35.42 -29.17
N GLY A 777 24.40 -35.71 -29.27
CA GLY A 777 24.96 -36.60 -30.30
C GLY A 777 25.07 -36.00 -31.71
N GLU A 778 24.72 -34.72 -31.87
CA GLU A 778 24.88 -34.01 -33.13
C GLU A 778 26.37 -33.79 -33.47
N PRO A 779 26.77 -33.82 -34.76
CA PRO A 779 28.18 -33.65 -35.14
C PRO A 779 28.82 -32.35 -34.65
N TRP A 780 28.04 -31.28 -34.55
CA TRP A 780 28.51 -29.99 -34.03
C TRP A 780 28.77 -30.04 -32.52
N SER A 781 27.93 -30.78 -31.78
CA SER A 781 28.01 -30.95 -30.32
C SER A 781 29.23 -31.79 -29.94
N GLU A 782 29.50 -32.88 -30.67
CA GLU A 782 30.69 -33.71 -30.47
C GLU A 782 32.00 -32.96 -30.76
N ALA A 783 31.98 -32.11 -31.79
CA ALA A 783 33.10 -31.21 -32.09
C ALA A 783 33.30 -30.19 -30.97
N LEU A 784 32.22 -29.58 -30.46
CA LEU A 784 32.26 -28.67 -29.32
C LEU A 784 32.81 -29.34 -28.06
N PHE A 785 32.38 -30.56 -27.75
CA PHE A 785 32.91 -31.31 -26.60
C PHE A 785 34.43 -31.47 -26.68
N THR A 786 34.97 -31.69 -27.87
CA THR A 786 36.42 -31.72 -28.10
C THR A 786 37.08 -30.36 -27.87
N TYR A 787 36.45 -29.27 -28.31
CA TYR A 787 36.90 -27.90 -28.03
C TYR A 787 36.92 -27.61 -26.52
N LEU A 788 35.87 -27.98 -25.79
CA LEU A 788 35.75 -27.75 -24.35
C LEU A 788 36.83 -28.48 -23.55
N LYS A 789 37.13 -29.74 -23.90
CA LYS A 789 38.28 -30.47 -23.30
C LYS A 789 39.61 -29.74 -23.49
N ARG A 790 39.80 -29.03 -24.61
CA ARG A 790 41.01 -28.25 -24.91
C ARG A 790 41.06 -26.90 -24.20
N CYS A 791 39.93 -26.39 -23.75
CA CYS A 791 39.85 -25.19 -22.90
C CYS A 791 39.95 -25.54 -21.40
N HIS A 792 39.67 -26.77 -21.00
CA HIS A 792 39.69 -27.17 -19.60
C HIS A 792 41.12 -27.29 -19.05
N GLY A 793 41.37 -26.69 -17.89
CA GLY A 793 42.69 -26.63 -17.24
C GLY A 793 43.06 -27.81 -16.33
N TRP A 794 42.32 -28.93 -16.35
CA TRP A 794 42.52 -30.02 -15.39
C TRP A 794 43.73 -30.89 -15.75
N TYR A 795 44.57 -31.15 -14.75
CA TYR A 795 45.70 -32.08 -14.86
C TYR A 795 45.94 -32.81 -13.54
N ASP A 796 45.75 -34.13 -13.55
CA ASP A 796 46.12 -35.02 -12.45
C ASP A 796 47.64 -35.21 -12.44
N GLU A 797 48.31 -34.56 -11.48
CA GLU A 797 49.76 -34.67 -11.30
C GLU A 797 50.22 -36.07 -10.84
N GLU A 798 49.40 -36.75 -10.04
CA GLU A 798 49.75 -38.04 -9.44
C GLU A 798 49.79 -39.14 -10.51
N ASN A 799 48.82 -39.15 -11.42
CA ASN A 799 48.72 -40.13 -12.49
C ASN A 799 49.16 -39.62 -13.86
N GLY A 800 49.46 -38.32 -13.99
CA GLY A 800 49.87 -37.68 -15.23
C GLY A 800 48.78 -37.62 -16.30
N GLN A 801 47.51 -37.51 -15.90
CA GLN A 801 46.33 -37.58 -16.77
C GLN A 801 45.71 -36.21 -17.02
N THR A 802 45.10 -36.03 -18.20
CA THR A 802 44.31 -34.84 -18.57
C THR A 802 43.42 -35.17 -19.77
N TRP A 803 42.29 -34.47 -19.90
CA TRP A 803 41.46 -34.48 -21.11
C TRP A 803 41.98 -33.52 -22.18
N ASN A 804 42.83 -32.58 -21.80
CA ASN A 804 43.34 -31.53 -22.66
C ASN A 804 44.61 -32.00 -23.39
N ASP A 805 44.52 -32.16 -24.70
CA ASP A 805 45.63 -32.60 -25.55
C ASP A 805 46.60 -31.47 -25.93
N GLN A 806 46.38 -30.25 -25.43
CA GLN A 806 47.19 -29.07 -25.71
C GLN A 806 48.39 -28.97 -24.76
N ALA A 807 49.50 -28.42 -25.27
CA ALA A 807 50.77 -28.43 -24.55
C ALA A 807 50.77 -27.58 -23.26
N TRP A 808 49.86 -26.60 -23.17
CA TRP A 808 49.78 -25.70 -22.01
C TRP A 808 49.18 -26.40 -20.78
N ALA A 809 48.27 -27.37 -20.96
CA ALA A 809 47.65 -28.11 -19.85
C ALA A 809 48.66 -28.85 -18.96
N LYS A 810 49.81 -29.24 -19.52
CA LYS A 810 50.89 -29.97 -18.82
C LYS A 810 51.90 -29.05 -18.13
N ASN A 811 51.87 -27.74 -18.38
CA ASN A 811 52.87 -26.78 -17.88
C ASN A 811 52.17 -25.74 -16.99
N LYS A 812 51.90 -26.09 -15.73
CA LYS A 812 51.16 -25.35 -14.66
C LYS A 812 51.73 -23.97 -14.25
N ASN A 813 52.21 -23.14 -15.17
CA ASN A 813 52.85 -21.87 -14.82
C ASN A 813 51.86 -20.71 -14.56
N VAL A 814 50.56 -20.98 -14.40
CA VAL A 814 49.56 -19.94 -14.08
C VAL A 814 48.81 -20.35 -12.81
N VAL A 815 48.99 -19.59 -11.73
CA VAL A 815 48.29 -19.79 -10.45
C VAL A 815 46.80 -19.49 -10.65
N GLY A 816 45.91 -20.34 -10.10
CA GLY A 816 44.46 -20.13 -10.16
C GLY A 816 43.75 -20.72 -11.39
N THR A 817 44.41 -21.58 -12.19
CA THR A 817 43.82 -22.18 -13.41
C THR A 817 43.48 -23.67 -13.27
N ASP A 818 43.74 -24.28 -12.12
CA ASP A 818 43.54 -25.72 -11.91
C ASP A 818 42.04 -26.01 -11.79
N GLY A 819 41.45 -26.56 -12.85
CA GLY A 819 40.05 -26.98 -12.87
C GLY A 819 39.07 -26.04 -13.57
N GLY A 820 39.43 -24.80 -13.89
CA GLY A 820 38.56 -23.90 -14.67
C GLY A 820 38.74 -24.01 -16.20
N PHE A 821 38.08 -23.12 -16.95
CA PHE A 821 38.20 -23.05 -18.43
C PHE A 821 38.94 -21.78 -18.90
N SER A 822 39.81 -21.95 -19.89
CA SER A 822 40.52 -20.85 -20.55
C SER A 822 39.67 -20.14 -21.61
N TYR A 823 40.06 -18.91 -21.96
CA TYR A 823 39.41 -18.13 -23.02
C TYR A 823 39.54 -18.79 -24.41
N LYS A 824 40.66 -19.49 -24.65
CA LYS A 824 41.01 -20.15 -25.92
C LYS A 824 41.72 -21.48 -25.69
N PRO A 825 41.65 -22.42 -26.65
CA PRO A 825 42.20 -23.76 -26.49
C PRO A 825 43.72 -23.84 -26.61
N ASP A 826 44.42 -22.88 -27.21
CA ASP A 826 45.87 -22.96 -27.46
C ASP A 826 46.73 -22.16 -26.46
N TYR A 827 46.10 -21.48 -25.50
CA TYR A 827 46.78 -20.59 -24.56
C TYR A 827 46.13 -20.59 -23.16
N ALA A 828 46.95 -20.56 -22.11
CA ALA A 828 46.51 -20.58 -20.71
C ALA A 828 46.01 -19.22 -20.18
N GLU A 829 45.50 -18.33 -21.04
CA GLU A 829 44.90 -17.05 -20.60
C GLU A 829 43.49 -17.31 -20.01
N PHE A 830 43.37 -17.10 -18.70
CA PHE A 830 42.14 -17.14 -17.92
C PHE A 830 41.48 -15.75 -17.85
N TYR A 831 41.43 -15.05 -18.99
CA TYR A 831 40.81 -13.75 -19.08
C TYR A 831 39.45 -13.84 -19.79
N PRO A 832 38.32 -13.55 -19.12
CA PRO A 832 38.09 -13.49 -17.67
C PRO A 832 37.64 -14.84 -17.10
N GLY A 833 38.32 -15.32 -16.05
CA GLY A 833 38.29 -16.71 -15.59
C GLY A 833 36.91 -17.23 -15.16
N GLY A 834 36.14 -16.43 -14.43
CA GLY A 834 34.79 -16.78 -13.98
C GLY A 834 33.81 -16.91 -15.14
N SER A 835 33.76 -15.92 -16.04
CA SER A 835 32.90 -16.00 -17.23
C SER A 835 33.24 -17.20 -18.11
N MET A 836 34.53 -17.50 -18.31
CA MET A 836 34.93 -18.61 -19.17
C MET A 836 34.66 -19.97 -18.53
N THR A 837 34.86 -20.10 -17.22
CA THR A 837 34.52 -21.31 -16.49
C THR A 837 33.01 -21.56 -16.53
N ALA A 838 32.20 -20.53 -16.28
CA ALA A 838 30.76 -20.59 -16.45
C ALA A 838 30.33 -20.98 -17.89
N ALA A 839 30.95 -20.35 -18.90
CA ALA A 839 30.72 -20.64 -20.30
C ALA A 839 30.98 -22.12 -20.64
N GLY A 840 32.05 -22.68 -20.08
CA GLY A 840 32.40 -24.10 -20.23
C GLY A 840 31.38 -25.04 -19.60
N ILE A 841 31.02 -24.80 -18.34
CA ILE A 841 30.01 -25.60 -17.61
C ILE A 841 28.67 -25.58 -18.36
N TRP A 842 28.17 -24.39 -18.70
CA TRP A 842 26.88 -24.28 -19.36
C TRP A 842 26.88 -24.89 -20.77
N SER A 843 27.99 -24.75 -21.51
CA SER A 843 28.13 -25.40 -22.82
C SER A 843 28.14 -26.92 -22.72
N LEU A 844 28.73 -27.51 -21.67
CA LEU A 844 28.67 -28.96 -21.42
C LEU A 844 27.23 -29.42 -21.15
N PHE A 845 26.49 -28.68 -20.33
CA PHE A 845 25.08 -28.95 -20.08
C PHE A 845 24.26 -28.91 -21.38
N MET A 846 24.39 -27.85 -22.18
CA MET A 846 23.60 -27.64 -23.40
C MET A 846 23.79 -28.74 -24.47
N ILE A 847 24.87 -29.53 -24.40
CA ILE A 847 25.13 -30.68 -25.30
C ILE A 847 24.95 -32.05 -24.62
N GLY A 848 24.37 -32.10 -23.41
CA GLY A 848 24.06 -33.35 -22.70
C GLY A 848 25.25 -34.01 -22.00
N HIS A 849 26.23 -33.21 -21.54
CA HIS A 849 27.37 -33.65 -20.74
C HIS A 849 27.33 -33.08 -19.31
N ASP A 850 26.14 -32.82 -18.77
CA ASP A 850 25.86 -32.31 -17.43
C ASP A 850 26.39 -33.20 -16.29
N GLN A 851 26.57 -34.50 -16.56
CA GLN A 851 27.13 -35.48 -15.60
C GLN A 851 28.64 -35.74 -15.79
N HIS A 852 29.33 -34.99 -16.67
CA HIS A 852 30.75 -35.19 -16.89
C HIS A 852 31.59 -34.59 -15.76
N GLU A 853 32.61 -35.30 -15.29
CA GLU A 853 33.53 -34.90 -14.20
C GLU A 853 34.21 -33.52 -14.39
N MET A 854 34.17 -32.96 -15.61
CA MET A 854 34.65 -31.59 -15.87
C MET A 854 33.85 -30.56 -15.09
N ILE A 855 32.54 -30.81 -14.91
CA ILE A 855 31.63 -29.91 -14.20
C ILE A 855 31.98 -29.89 -12.72
N ASN A 856 32.14 -31.04 -12.08
CA ASN A 856 32.51 -31.15 -10.67
C ASN A 856 33.82 -30.39 -10.38
N ILE A 857 34.84 -30.61 -11.20
CA ILE A 857 36.14 -29.94 -11.05
C ILE A 857 36.03 -28.42 -11.27
N ALA A 858 35.18 -27.98 -12.20
CA ALA A 858 34.96 -26.56 -12.46
C ALA A 858 34.12 -25.87 -11.35
N ILE A 859 33.19 -26.60 -10.72
CA ILE A 859 32.46 -26.15 -9.54
C ILE A 859 33.40 -26.07 -8.34
N GLU A 860 34.26 -27.06 -8.11
CA GLU A 860 35.32 -26.99 -7.10
C GLU A 860 36.25 -25.79 -7.34
N TRP A 861 36.59 -25.49 -8.60
CA TRP A 861 37.32 -24.27 -8.92
C TRP A 861 36.55 -23.01 -8.52
N PHE A 862 35.24 -22.97 -8.77
CA PHE A 862 34.42 -21.82 -8.41
C PHE A 862 34.29 -21.67 -6.88
N ASP A 863 34.08 -22.76 -6.14
CA ASP A 863 34.06 -22.78 -4.67
C ASP A 863 35.35 -22.16 -4.07
N HIS A 864 36.52 -22.56 -4.57
CA HIS A 864 37.80 -21.97 -4.14
C HIS A 864 37.96 -20.48 -4.51
N ASN A 865 37.20 -19.97 -5.46
CA ASN A 865 37.25 -18.59 -5.95
C ASN A 865 35.90 -17.87 -5.76
N TYR A 866 35.09 -18.33 -4.81
CA TYR A 866 33.69 -17.96 -4.69
C TYR A 866 33.51 -16.46 -4.44
N THR A 867 32.77 -15.79 -5.31
CA THR A 867 32.37 -14.39 -5.15
C THR A 867 31.33 -14.01 -6.20
N TRP A 868 30.32 -13.23 -5.80
CA TRP A 868 29.42 -12.56 -6.73
C TRP A 868 29.77 -11.09 -6.97
N ASP A 869 30.72 -10.51 -6.22
CA ASP A 869 31.05 -9.07 -6.29
C ASP A 869 31.92 -8.67 -7.48
N ILE A 870 32.74 -9.61 -7.95
CA ILE A 870 33.67 -9.42 -9.06
C ILE A 870 33.70 -10.68 -9.90
N ASN A 871 34.17 -10.56 -11.14
CA ASN A 871 34.42 -11.73 -11.98
C ASN A 871 35.65 -12.51 -11.45
N PRO A 872 35.50 -13.75 -10.96
CA PRO A 872 36.60 -14.53 -10.43
C PRO A 872 37.77 -14.64 -11.43
N GLY A 873 38.99 -14.37 -10.96
CA GLY A 873 40.19 -14.37 -11.81
C GLY A 873 40.51 -13.06 -12.54
N ALA A 874 39.64 -12.04 -12.48
CA ALA A 874 39.88 -10.71 -13.06
C ALA A 874 41.13 -9.99 -12.49
N TYR A 875 41.53 -10.29 -11.25
CA TYR A 875 42.73 -9.69 -10.63
C TYR A 875 44.04 -10.16 -11.30
N TYR A 876 44.04 -11.32 -11.98
CA TYR A 876 45.21 -11.84 -12.68
C TYR A 876 45.43 -11.18 -14.05
N SER A 877 44.37 -10.61 -14.65
CA SER A 877 44.42 -9.85 -15.90
C SER A 877 44.51 -8.33 -15.70
N GLY A 878 44.13 -7.84 -14.51
CA GLY A 878 44.09 -6.41 -14.18
C GLY A 878 42.89 -5.67 -14.79
N ASP A 879 41.89 -6.39 -15.28
CA ASP A 879 40.69 -5.83 -15.90
C ASP A 879 39.43 -6.46 -15.30
N MET A 880 38.62 -5.61 -14.68
CA MET A 880 37.34 -5.94 -14.04
C MET A 880 36.16 -5.98 -15.04
N SER A 881 36.42 -5.99 -16.34
CA SER A 881 35.38 -6.08 -17.36
C SER A 881 34.64 -7.42 -17.35
N ALA A 882 33.46 -7.45 -17.98
CA ALA A 882 32.63 -8.65 -18.14
C ALA A 882 31.98 -9.16 -16.85
N TYR A 883 31.69 -8.26 -15.91
CA TYR A 883 31.09 -8.61 -14.63
C TYR A 883 29.67 -9.17 -14.81
N TYR A 884 28.79 -8.45 -15.52
CA TYR A 884 27.42 -8.93 -15.73
C TYR A 884 27.36 -10.10 -16.71
N TYR A 885 28.33 -10.21 -17.62
CA TYR A 885 28.49 -11.43 -18.42
C TYR A 885 28.84 -12.65 -17.56
N TYR A 886 29.71 -12.46 -16.56
CA TYR A 886 29.98 -13.49 -15.55
C TYR A 886 28.71 -13.84 -14.77
N VAL A 887 27.98 -12.86 -14.24
CA VAL A 887 26.72 -13.09 -13.50
C VAL A 887 25.76 -13.93 -14.34
N TYR A 888 25.52 -13.49 -15.58
CA TYR A 888 24.68 -14.18 -16.56
C TYR A 888 25.07 -15.63 -16.80
N SER A 889 26.34 -15.86 -17.10
CA SER A 889 26.80 -17.19 -17.49
C SER A 889 26.87 -18.12 -16.30
N MET A 890 27.33 -17.63 -15.14
CA MET A 890 27.51 -18.45 -13.95
C MET A 890 26.18 -18.83 -13.32
N ALA A 891 25.23 -17.89 -13.24
CA ALA A 891 23.88 -18.19 -12.76
C ALA A 891 23.23 -19.30 -13.60
N LYS A 892 23.25 -19.17 -14.94
CA LYS A 892 22.70 -20.21 -15.82
C LYS A 892 23.48 -21.53 -15.73
N ALA A 893 24.81 -21.49 -15.64
CA ALA A 893 25.65 -22.67 -15.48
C ALA A 893 25.31 -23.45 -14.20
N LEU A 894 25.31 -22.79 -13.04
CA LEU A 894 25.04 -23.40 -11.73
C LEU A 894 23.60 -23.91 -11.65
N THR A 895 22.62 -23.12 -12.10
CA THR A 895 21.21 -23.57 -12.18
C THR A 895 21.09 -24.89 -12.94
N SER A 896 21.76 -24.97 -14.10
CA SER A 896 21.66 -26.13 -14.99
C SER A 896 22.23 -27.42 -14.42
N VAL A 897 23.22 -27.36 -13.51
CA VAL A 897 23.97 -28.54 -13.04
C VAL A 897 23.87 -28.79 -11.53
N LEU A 898 23.54 -27.78 -10.73
CA LEU A 898 23.34 -27.86 -9.27
C LEU A 898 21.90 -27.57 -8.85
N GLY A 899 21.20 -26.68 -9.57
CA GLY A 899 19.91 -26.18 -9.10
C GLY A 899 20.07 -25.52 -7.73
N ASN A 900 19.25 -25.93 -6.75
CA ASN A 900 19.23 -25.30 -5.42
C ASN A 900 20.32 -25.82 -4.46
N GLN A 901 21.23 -26.67 -4.94
CA GLN A 901 22.33 -27.19 -4.12
C GLN A 901 23.37 -26.10 -3.81
N LEU A 902 24.01 -26.22 -2.64
CA LEU A 902 25.08 -25.32 -2.23
C LEU A 902 26.33 -25.49 -3.10
N VAL A 903 27.07 -24.40 -3.33
CA VAL A 903 28.45 -24.46 -3.83
C VAL A 903 29.36 -24.51 -2.60
N GLY A 904 29.90 -25.68 -2.28
CA GLY A 904 30.63 -25.85 -1.01
C GLY A 904 29.70 -25.63 0.18
N GLU A 905 29.96 -24.57 0.95
CA GLU A 905 29.10 -24.13 2.07
C GLU A 905 28.19 -22.93 1.70
N HIS A 906 28.23 -22.47 0.44
CA HIS A 906 27.59 -21.23 0.00
C HIS A 906 26.22 -21.44 -0.63
N ASP A 907 25.22 -20.68 -0.16
CA ASP A 907 23.93 -20.54 -0.82
C ASP A 907 24.05 -19.53 -1.97
N TRP A 908 24.43 -20.05 -3.13
CA TRP A 908 24.77 -19.22 -4.27
C TRP A 908 23.58 -18.50 -4.89
N ILE A 909 22.37 -19.02 -4.72
CA ILE A 909 21.15 -18.38 -5.23
C ILE A 909 20.85 -17.16 -4.36
N GLN A 910 20.90 -17.33 -3.04
CA GLN A 910 20.67 -16.22 -2.12
C GLN A 910 21.75 -15.14 -2.27
N ASP A 911 23.03 -15.53 -2.30
CA ASP A 911 24.14 -14.59 -2.48
C ASP A 911 24.02 -13.81 -3.80
N LEU A 912 23.55 -14.46 -4.88
CA LEU A 912 23.26 -13.80 -6.15
C LEU A 912 22.15 -12.75 -6.01
N LYS A 913 21.02 -13.09 -5.37
CA LYS A 913 19.89 -12.17 -5.15
C LYS A 913 20.34 -10.94 -4.37
N ASP A 914 21.01 -11.15 -3.24
CA ASP A 914 21.47 -10.08 -2.36
C ASP A 914 22.42 -9.14 -3.09
N THR A 915 23.37 -9.72 -3.85
CA THR A 915 24.32 -8.95 -4.64
C THR A 915 23.61 -8.13 -5.75
N MET A 916 22.59 -8.70 -6.40
CA MET A 916 21.85 -7.98 -7.44
C MET A 916 20.99 -6.86 -6.86
N LEU A 917 20.40 -7.06 -5.68
CA LEU A 917 19.69 -6.00 -4.95
C LEU A 917 20.64 -4.88 -4.53
N GLU A 918 21.82 -5.21 -3.98
CA GLU A 918 22.82 -4.21 -3.57
C GLU A 918 23.33 -3.37 -4.75
N LYS A 919 23.53 -3.99 -5.93
CA LYS A 919 24.08 -3.31 -7.11
C LYS A 919 23.02 -2.67 -8.01
N MET A 920 21.74 -2.78 -7.63
CA MET A 920 20.62 -2.14 -8.30
C MET A 920 20.73 -0.61 -8.17
N ILE A 921 20.40 0.10 -9.25
CA ILE A 921 20.30 1.57 -9.25
C ILE A 921 18.86 1.95 -9.54
N GLU A 922 18.23 2.58 -8.56
CA GLU A 922 16.90 3.17 -8.72
C GLU A 922 16.95 4.43 -9.59
N VAL A 923 15.88 4.67 -10.34
CA VAL A 923 15.70 5.87 -11.17
C VAL A 923 14.71 6.78 -10.47
N ASP A 924 15.12 8.01 -10.14
CA ASP A 924 14.26 9.01 -9.52
C ASP A 924 12.97 9.23 -10.35
N GLY A 925 11.81 8.99 -9.74
CA GLY A 925 10.50 9.20 -10.36
C GLY A 925 9.35 8.59 -9.54
N ASN A 926 8.12 9.11 -9.74
CA ASN A 926 6.92 8.68 -9.02
C ASN A 926 6.14 7.56 -9.75
N GLU A 927 6.80 6.80 -10.63
CA GLU A 927 6.16 5.71 -11.38
C GLU A 927 6.05 4.46 -10.52
N ILE A 928 4.95 3.71 -10.63
CA ILE A 928 4.74 2.44 -9.94
C ILE A 928 4.50 1.35 -11.01
N PRO A 929 5.31 0.29 -11.08
CA PRO A 929 6.53 0.05 -10.27
C PRO A 929 7.64 1.06 -10.59
N ALA A 930 8.43 1.42 -9.58
CA ALA A 930 9.59 2.31 -9.75
C ALA A 930 10.60 1.68 -10.72
N GLN A 931 11.27 2.49 -11.53
CA GLN A 931 12.27 2.02 -12.48
C GLN A 931 13.60 1.73 -11.76
N ASN A 932 14.28 0.65 -12.13
CA ASN A 932 15.65 0.37 -11.69
C ASN A 932 16.46 -0.31 -12.79
N TYR A 933 17.78 -0.22 -12.70
CA TYR A 933 18.70 -0.82 -13.67
C TYR A 933 20.03 -1.22 -13.06
N TRP A 934 20.83 -1.96 -13.83
CA TRP A 934 22.20 -2.33 -13.46
C TRP A 934 23.22 -1.66 -14.39
N ALA A 935 24.19 -0.97 -13.79
CA ALA A 935 25.16 -0.18 -14.55
C ALA A 935 26.30 -1.02 -15.13
N GLY A 936 26.23 -1.35 -16.42
CA GLY A 936 27.32 -2.02 -17.13
C GLY A 936 28.56 -1.12 -17.27
N THR A 937 29.65 -1.45 -16.56
CA THR A 937 30.87 -0.63 -16.54
C THR A 937 32.02 -1.16 -17.41
N GLY A 938 32.03 -2.46 -17.75
CA GLY A 938 33.07 -3.10 -18.58
C GLY A 938 32.83 -3.04 -20.09
N SER A 939 33.90 -3.24 -20.89
CA SER A 939 33.81 -3.25 -22.35
C SER A 939 33.02 -4.46 -22.92
N LEU A 940 33.01 -5.55 -22.16
CA LEU A 940 32.29 -6.79 -22.48
C LEU A 940 30.84 -6.81 -21.95
N ASP A 941 30.46 -5.88 -21.07
CA ASP A 941 29.13 -5.84 -20.42
C ASP A 941 28.04 -5.13 -21.25
N GLY A 942 28.34 -4.64 -22.45
CA GLY A 942 27.32 -4.08 -23.34
C GLY A 942 26.91 -2.64 -23.05
N GLY A 943 26.64 -2.35 -21.78
CA GLY A 943 26.05 -1.10 -21.27
C GLY A 943 24.94 -1.40 -20.27
N ASN A 944 24.03 -0.46 -20.03
CA ASN A 944 22.99 -0.62 -19.00
C ASN A 944 21.84 -1.52 -19.48
N ILE A 945 21.51 -1.47 -20.77
CA ILE A 945 20.43 -2.32 -21.32
C ILE A 945 20.85 -3.78 -21.25
N ILE A 946 22.04 -4.11 -21.75
CA ILE A 946 22.55 -5.48 -21.74
C ILE A 946 22.77 -5.97 -20.31
N ALA A 947 23.37 -5.16 -19.43
CA ALA A 947 23.56 -5.53 -18.03
C ALA A 947 22.23 -5.82 -17.33
N THR A 948 21.24 -4.94 -17.47
CA THR A 948 19.90 -5.15 -16.90
C THR A 948 19.24 -6.40 -17.45
N SER A 949 19.30 -6.59 -18.77
CA SER A 949 18.74 -7.78 -19.43
C SER A 949 19.36 -9.07 -18.89
N TRP A 950 20.69 -9.09 -18.75
CA TRP A 950 21.42 -10.23 -18.22
C TRP A 950 21.12 -10.52 -16.76
N VAL A 951 20.96 -9.50 -15.90
CA VAL A 951 20.54 -9.70 -14.50
C VAL A 951 19.14 -10.30 -14.43
N LEU A 952 18.19 -9.73 -15.17
CA LEU A 952 16.81 -10.25 -15.23
C LEU A 952 16.76 -11.71 -15.68
N MET A 953 17.47 -12.04 -16.77
CA MET A 953 17.58 -13.42 -17.26
C MET A 953 18.30 -14.35 -16.27
N SER A 954 19.25 -13.83 -15.47
CA SER A 954 19.95 -14.62 -14.45
C SER A 954 19.00 -15.00 -13.32
N LEU A 955 18.27 -14.01 -12.79
CA LEU A 955 17.34 -14.19 -11.68
C LEU A 955 16.15 -15.07 -12.07
N ALA A 956 15.55 -14.83 -13.24
CA ALA A 956 14.46 -15.67 -13.75
C ALA A 956 14.85 -17.14 -13.89
N PHE A 957 16.09 -17.39 -14.31
CA PHE A 957 16.58 -18.74 -14.52
C PHE A 957 16.99 -19.42 -13.20
N ALA A 958 17.69 -18.70 -12.31
CA ALA A 958 18.31 -19.27 -11.11
C ALA A 958 17.42 -19.31 -9.88
N ALA A 959 16.60 -18.29 -9.65
CA ALA A 959 15.83 -18.16 -8.43
C ALA A 959 14.52 -18.96 -8.53
N PRO A 960 14.26 -19.95 -7.65
CA PRO A 960 13.05 -20.79 -7.73
C PRO A 960 11.75 -20.01 -7.57
N ASP A 961 11.73 -19.06 -6.65
CA ASP A 961 10.63 -18.18 -6.27
C ASP A 961 10.35 -17.05 -7.27
N VAL A 962 11.26 -16.80 -8.23
CA VAL A 962 11.04 -15.79 -9.28
C VAL A 962 10.18 -16.40 -10.39
N GLU A 963 9.08 -15.75 -10.75
CA GLU A 963 8.24 -16.17 -11.87
C GLU A 963 9.00 -16.23 -13.22
N SER A 964 8.86 -17.35 -13.93
CA SER A 964 9.36 -17.51 -15.30
C SER A 964 8.50 -18.49 -16.10
N PRO A 965 8.34 -18.35 -17.43
CA PRO A 965 7.60 -19.34 -18.24
C PRO A 965 8.20 -20.76 -18.24
N GLU A 966 9.49 -20.88 -17.88
CA GLU A 966 10.23 -22.15 -17.89
C GLU A 966 11.21 -22.21 -16.71
N LYS A 967 11.37 -23.41 -16.11
CA LYS A 967 12.32 -23.67 -15.02
C LYS A 967 13.13 -24.94 -15.28
N ILE A 968 14.43 -24.89 -15.01
CA ILE A 968 15.32 -26.05 -15.07
C ILE A 968 15.56 -26.58 -13.67
N LEU A 969 15.27 -27.86 -13.49
CA LEU A 969 15.44 -28.59 -12.24
C LEU A 969 16.61 -29.56 -12.43
N ALA A 970 17.79 -29.16 -11.95
CA ALA A 970 18.97 -30.01 -11.96
C ALA A 970 18.72 -31.33 -11.23
N ASP A 971 19.54 -32.33 -11.51
CA ASP A 971 19.52 -33.55 -10.73
C ASP A 971 20.13 -33.29 -9.35
N ASP A 972 19.56 -33.91 -8.32
CA ASP A 972 20.15 -33.93 -6.99
C ASP A 972 20.61 -35.35 -6.67
N PRO A 973 21.92 -35.62 -6.63
CA PRO A 973 22.43 -36.96 -6.36
C PRO A 973 22.03 -37.46 -4.96
N ASN A 974 21.59 -36.58 -4.06
CA ASN A 974 21.11 -36.95 -2.73
C ASN A 974 19.64 -37.42 -2.71
N LEU A 975 18.85 -37.16 -3.76
CA LEU A 975 17.42 -37.48 -3.79
C LEU A 975 17.11 -38.90 -4.32
N GLU A 976 18.13 -39.72 -4.62
CA GLU A 976 18.03 -41.07 -5.21
C GLU A 976 16.96 -41.15 -6.31
N THR A 977 17.19 -40.58 -7.50
CA THR A 977 16.23 -40.62 -8.64
C THR A 977 16.45 -41.88 -9.51
N PRO A 978 15.41 -42.63 -9.97
CA PRO A 978 15.61 -43.86 -10.74
C PRO A 978 16.28 -43.65 -12.10
N ILE A 979 16.06 -42.50 -12.73
CA ILE A 979 16.75 -42.03 -13.92
C ILE A 979 17.33 -40.65 -13.60
N PRO A 980 18.64 -40.56 -13.32
CA PRO A 980 19.30 -39.31 -12.99
C PRO A 980 19.36 -38.37 -14.21
N GLY A 981 19.46 -37.08 -13.93
CA GLY A 981 19.58 -36.00 -14.93
C GLY A 981 18.59 -34.86 -14.72
N SER A 982 18.94 -33.70 -15.27
CA SER A 982 18.08 -32.51 -15.19
C SER A 982 16.76 -32.67 -15.93
N VAL A 983 15.71 -32.05 -15.42
CA VAL A 983 14.42 -31.89 -16.10
C VAL A 983 14.18 -30.42 -16.38
N THR A 984 13.50 -30.09 -17.48
CA THR A 984 12.99 -28.74 -17.71
C THR A 984 11.47 -28.78 -17.69
N ILE A 985 10.85 -27.91 -16.89
CA ILE A 985 9.40 -27.73 -16.86
C ILE A 985 9.02 -26.39 -17.49
N SER A 986 7.95 -26.37 -18.29
CA SER A 986 7.40 -25.16 -18.90
C SER A 986 5.88 -25.23 -18.94
N ALA A 987 5.23 -24.07 -18.93
CA ALA A 987 3.77 -23.97 -19.03
C ALA A 987 3.34 -23.33 -20.36
N ASP A 988 2.12 -23.64 -20.80
CA ASP A 988 1.54 -23.08 -22.02
C ASP A 988 1.07 -21.63 -21.84
N GLY A 989 1.08 -20.87 -22.93
CA GLY A 989 0.53 -19.51 -22.99
C GLY A 989 1.37 -18.47 -22.24
N ASP A 990 0.70 -17.71 -21.37
CA ASP A 990 1.27 -16.65 -20.53
C ASP A 990 1.41 -17.08 -19.05
N VAL A 991 1.21 -18.37 -18.77
CA VAL A 991 1.38 -18.96 -17.44
C VAL A 991 2.86 -18.92 -17.05
N THR A 992 3.13 -18.49 -15.82
CA THR A 992 4.49 -18.45 -15.23
C THR A 992 4.63 -19.48 -14.12
N ILE A 993 5.87 -19.91 -13.87
CA ILE A 993 6.24 -20.94 -12.89
C ILE A 993 7.13 -20.30 -11.81
N SER A 994 6.80 -20.56 -10.54
CA SER A 994 7.60 -20.20 -9.35
C SER A 994 7.68 -21.38 -8.37
N ASP A 995 8.40 -21.18 -7.26
CA ASP A 995 8.47 -22.06 -6.09
C ASP A 995 8.89 -23.49 -6.44
N THR A 996 9.89 -23.61 -7.31
CA THR A 996 10.25 -24.91 -7.88
C THR A 996 11.27 -25.69 -7.06
N LEU A 997 11.01 -26.97 -6.80
CA LEU A 997 11.93 -27.86 -6.10
C LEU A 997 11.89 -29.30 -6.65
N ARG A 998 13.02 -30.01 -6.60
CA ARG A 998 13.09 -31.47 -6.82
C ARG A 998 12.70 -32.20 -5.55
N VAL A 999 11.83 -33.19 -5.69
CA VAL A 999 11.25 -33.96 -4.57
C VAL A 999 11.68 -35.42 -4.69
N SER A 1000 12.13 -36.02 -3.59
CA SER A 1000 12.50 -37.45 -3.60
C SER A 1000 11.26 -38.34 -3.62
N PHE A 1001 11.29 -39.44 -4.36
CA PHE A 1001 10.19 -40.42 -4.30
C PHE A 1001 10.09 -41.11 -2.92
N GLN A 1002 11.10 -41.01 -2.06
CA GLN A 1002 11.13 -41.62 -0.73
C GLN A 1002 10.38 -40.82 0.34
N GLU A 1003 9.87 -39.63 0.02
CA GLU A 1003 9.12 -38.80 0.96
C GLU A 1003 7.81 -39.44 1.44
N ALA A 1004 7.28 -40.38 0.65
CA ALA A 1004 6.06 -41.12 0.94
C ALA A 1004 6.22 -42.61 0.60
N GLU A 1005 5.36 -43.45 1.17
CA GLU A 1005 5.32 -44.87 0.84
C GLU A 1005 4.87 -45.05 -0.63
N ILE A 1006 5.63 -45.82 -1.40
CA ILE A 1006 5.36 -46.15 -2.81
C ILE A 1006 4.90 -47.62 -2.92
N ASP A 1007 3.85 -47.87 -3.68
CA ASP A 1007 3.39 -49.24 -3.96
C ASP A 1007 4.49 -49.98 -4.77
N PRO A 1008 4.80 -51.25 -4.46
CA PRO A 1008 5.83 -52.03 -5.17
C PRO A 1008 5.72 -52.04 -6.71
N ASP A 1009 4.52 -51.85 -7.26
CA ASP A 1009 4.30 -51.83 -8.72
C ASP A 1009 4.43 -50.43 -9.34
N VAL A 1010 4.51 -49.37 -8.51
CA VAL A 1010 4.64 -47.98 -8.96
C VAL A 1010 6.11 -47.59 -9.14
N VAL A 1011 6.39 -46.91 -10.24
CA VAL A 1011 7.71 -46.33 -10.53
C VAL A 1011 7.53 -44.86 -10.90
N LEU A 1012 8.35 -43.99 -10.31
CA LEU A 1012 8.44 -42.56 -10.61
C LEU A 1012 9.80 -42.28 -11.30
N PRO A 1013 9.93 -42.45 -12.63
CA PRO A 1013 11.23 -42.53 -13.31
C PRO A 1013 12.14 -41.33 -13.08
N VAL A 1014 11.56 -40.13 -12.98
CA VAL A 1014 12.28 -38.88 -12.83
C VAL A 1014 12.02 -38.19 -11.49
N GLY A 1015 11.43 -38.88 -10.50
CA GLY A 1015 11.10 -38.30 -9.20
C GLY A 1015 9.92 -37.32 -9.25
N GLY A 1016 9.72 -36.60 -8.14
CA GLY A 1016 8.67 -35.58 -8.01
C GLY A 1016 9.21 -34.16 -8.14
N PHE A 1017 8.27 -33.22 -8.21
CA PHE A 1017 8.51 -31.80 -8.34
C PHE A 1017 7.52 -31.04 -7.46
N GLU A 1018 7.98 -29.97 -6.82
CA GLU A 1018 7.13 -28.89 -6.34
C GLU A 1018 7.24 -27.73 -7.32
N PHE A 1019 6.13 -27.08 -7.62
CA PHE A 1019 6.06 -25.84 -8.38
C PHE A 1019 4.72 -25.15 -8.15
N THR A 1020 4.68 -23.85 -8.44
CA THR A 1020 3.46 -23.05 -8.54
C THR A 1020 3.31 -22.55 -9.97
N PHE A 1021 2.18 -22.85 -10.61
CA PHE A 1021 1.75 -22.11 -11.78
C PHE A 1021 1.02 -20.85 -11.37
N ASN A 1022 1.36 -19.74 -11.99
CA ASN A 1022 0.77 -18.43 -11.78
C ASN A 1022 0.11 -17.97 -13.07
N LYS A 1023 -0.92 -17.12 -12.95
CA LYS A 1023 -1.66 -16.55 -14.10
C LYS A 1023 -2.39 -17.62 -14.91
N VAL A 1024 -2.83 -18.69 -14.25
CA VAL A 1024 -3.79 -19.63 -14.83
C VAL A 1024 -5.16 -18.93 -14.87
N GLY A 1025 -5.95 -19.11 -15.92
CA GLY A 1025 -7.33 -18.65 -15.92
C GLY A 1025 -8.11 -19.33 -14.79
N GLN A 1026 -8.92 -18.59 -14.04
CA GLN A 1026 -9.62 -19.15 -12.87
C GLN A 1026 -10.48 -20.36 -13.25
N GLY A 1027 -10.15 -21.52 -12.69
CA GLY A 1027 -10.80 -22.81 -12.92
C GLY A 1027 -10.50 -23.42 -14.29
N GLU A 1028 -9.60 -22.81 -15.06
CA GLU A 1028 -9.12 -23.33 -16.34
C GLU A 1028 -7.98 -24.33 -16.13
N ALA A 1029 -7.73 -25.12 -17.17
CA ALA A 1029 -6.60 -26.04 -17.21
C ALA A 1029 -5.46 -25.46 -18.03
N THR A 1030 -4.22 -25.78 -17.64
CA THR A 1030 -3.01 -25.50 -18.41
C THR A 1030 -2.19 -26.78 -18.59
N VAL A 1031 -1.26 -26.77 -19.54
CA VAL A 1031 -0.39 -27.91 -19.84
C VAL A 1031 0.99 -27.65 -19.25
N LEU A 1032 1.41 -28.52 -18.35
CA LEU A 1032 2.79 -28.69 -17.92
C LEU A 1032 3.53 -29.53 -18.95
N THR A 1033 4.55 -28.97 -19.59
CA THR A 1033 5.49 -29.73 -20.41
C THR A 1033 6.76 -30.05 -19.62
N ILE A 1034 7.12 -31.33 -19.56
CA ILE A 1034 8.29 -31.85 -18.84
C ILE A 1034 9.28 -32.42 -19.86
N LYS A 1035 10.40 -31.75 -20.12
CA LYS A 1035 11.50 -32.31 -20.92
C LYS A 1035 12.31 -33.27 -20.08
N LEU A 1036 12.49 -34.49 -20.60
CA LEU A 1036 13.01 -35.61 -19.84
C LEU A 1036 14.52 -35.81 -20.00
N PRO A 1037 15.22 -36.38 -18.99
CA PRO A 1037 16.61 -36.77 -19.09
C PRO A 1037 16.79 -38.03 -19.96
N LYS A 1038 17.99 -38.17 -20.52
CA LYS A 1038 18.37 -39.35 -21.31
C LYS A 1038 18.14 -40.64 -20.51
N GLY A 1039 17.51 -41.64 -21.11
CA GLY A 1039 17.10 -42.87 -20.41
C GLY A 1039 15.59 -42.97 -20.17
N ALA A 1040 14.92 -41.84 -19.94
CA ALA A 1040 13.50 -41.81 -19.57
C ALA A 1040 12.56 -42.36 -20.66
N LEU A 1041 12.90 -42.16 -21.95
CA LEU A 1041 12.16 -42.69 -23.10
C LEU A 1041 13.01 -43.65 -23.94
N GLU A 1042 13.96 -44.37 -23.33
CA GLU A 1042 14.75 -45.38 -24.03
C GLU A 1042 13.98 -46.71 -24.12
N PRO A 1043 13.66 -47.22 -25.33
CA PRO A 1043 12.94 -48.48 -25.48
C PRO A 1043 13.67 -49.65 -24.80
N GLY A 1044 13.01 -50.31 -23.86
CA GLY A 1044 13.56 -51.43 -23.10
C GLY A 1044 14.40 -51.03 -21.88
N GLY A 1045 14.46 -49.75 -21.52
CA GLY A 1045 15.03 -49.28 -20.26
C GLY A 1045 14.22 -49.76 -19.06
N GLU A 1046 14.91 -50.17 -17.98
CA GLU A 1046 14.28 -50.75 -16.77
C GLU A 1046 13.21 -49.82 -16.18
N ASN A 1047 13.59 -48.55 -15.95
CA ASN A 1047 12.73 -47.53 -15.37
C ASN A 1047 12.08 -46.61 -16.42
N SER A 1048 12.18 -46.90 -17.71
CA SER A 1048 11.63 -46.02 -18.77
C SER A 1048 10.10 -45.93 -18.71
N PHE A 1049 9.54 -44.80 -19.16
CA PHE A 1049 8.09 -44.63 -19.36
C PHE A 1049 7.53 -45.47 -20.52
N ILE A 1050 8.38 -46.05 -21.38
CA ILE A 1050 7.97 -46.85 -22.53
C ILE A 1050 8.51 -48.28 -22.48
N ASN A 1051 7.82 -49.17 -23.18
CA ASN A 1051 8.21 -50.57 -23.40
C ASN A 1051 9.23 -50.70 -24.54
N GLU A 1052 9.79 -51.90 -24.71
CA GLU A 1052 10.75 -52.22 -25.79
C GLU A 1052 10.19 -51.97 -27.20
N ASP A 1053 8.88 -52.09 -27.38
CA ASP A 1053 8.19 -51.83 -28.65
C ASP A 1053 7.82 -50.35 -28.87
N GLY A 1054 8.17 -49.48 -27.91
CA GLY A 1054 7.87 -48.03 -27.95
C GLY A 1054 6.48 -47.66 -27.45
N SER A 1055 5.65 -48.62 -27.02
CA SER A 1055 4.36 -48.32 -26.37
C SER A 1055 4.55 -47.79 -24.95
N GLN A 1056 3.63 -46.95 -24.46
CA GLN A 1056 3.66 -46.45 -23.08
C GLN A 1056 3.49 -47.59 -22.05
N LYS A 1057 4.07 -47.45 -20.87
CA LYS A 1057 3.84 -48.38 -19.75
C LYS A 1057 2.43 -48.27 -19.18
N GLU A 1058 1.93 -49.38 -18.65
CA GLU A 1058 0.57 -49.46 -18.08
C GLU A 1058 0.46 -48.66 -16.78
N GLY A 1059 -0.69 -48.02 -16.57
CA GLY A 1059 -0.94 -47.21 -15.37
C GLY A 1059 -0.16 -45.89 -15.34
N LEU A 1060 0.13 -45.29 -16.50
CA LEU A 1060 0.71 -43.94 -16.60
C LEU A 1060 -0.25 -42.92 -15.97
N ALA A 1061 0.22 -42.16 -14.98
CA ALA A 1061 -0.59 -41.20 -14.24
C ALA A 1061 0.27 -40.07 -13.64
N TRP A 1062 -0.39 -38.99 -13.21
CA TRP A 1062 0.18 -37.98 -12.31
C TRP A 1062 0.01 -38.44 -10.86
N PHE A 1063 1.09 -38.56 -10.10
CA PHE A 1063 1.07 -39.05 -8.73
C PHE A 1063 1.17 -37.90 -7.73
N LYS A 1064 0.38 -37.98 -6.66
CA LYS A 1064 0.37 -37.04 -5.53
C LYS A 1064 0.61 -37.79 -4.23
N ILE A 1065 1.12 -37.09 -3.20
CA ILE A 1065 1.21 -37.65 -1.85
C ILE A 1065 -0.14 -37.46 -1.14
N GLN A 1066 -0.83 -38.56 -0.84
CA GLN A 1066 -2.08 -38.59 -0.09
C GLN A 1066 -1.94 -39.55 1.10
N GLU A 1067 -2.26 -39.08 2.31
CA GLU A 1067 -2.11 -39.85 3.56
C GLU A 1067 -0.70 -40.50 3.73
N GLY A 1068 0.35 -39.84 3.21
CA GLY A 1068 1.74 -40.33 3.27
C GLY A 1068 2.07 -41.41 2.23
N LYS A 1069 1.27 -41.56 1.17
CA LYS A 1069 1.48 -42.51 0.07
C LYS A 1069 1.44 -41.82 -1.30
N TRP A 1070 2.25 -42.28 -2.24
CA TRP A 1070 2.12 -41.88 -3.64
C TRP A 1070 0.90 -42.53 -4.28
N VAL A 1071 -0.08 -41.71 -4.68
CA VAL A 1071 -1.34 -42.14 -5.28
C VAL A 1071 -1.47 -41.50 -6.66
N GLY A 1072 -1.68 -42.34 -7.68
CA GLY A 1072 -1.90 -41.88 -9.06
C GLY A 1072 -3.31 -41.31 -9.23
N LEU A 1073 -3.42 -40.18 -9.91
CA LEU A 1073 -4.68 -39.55 -10.27
C LEU A 1073 -5.10 -40.01 -11.68
N PRO A 1074 -6.19 -40.80 -11.82
CA PRO A 1074 -6.61 -41.34 -13.13
C PRO A 1074 -7.14 -40.28 -14.10
N ASP A 1075 -7.66 -39.18 -13.57
CA ASP A 1075 -8.35 -38.14 -14.36
C ASP A 1075 -7.40 -37.03 -14.86
N VAL A 1076 -6.15 -37.02 -14.39
CA VAL A 1076 -5.11 -36.11 -14.87
C VAL A 1076 -4.51 -36.68 -16.15
N LEU A 1077 -4.72 -35.98 -17.27
CA LEU A 1077 -4.24 -36.43 -18.58
C LEU A 1077 -2.73 -36.26 -18.68
N ILE A 1078 -2.05 -37.33 -19.14
CA ILE A 1078 -0.63 -37.34 -19.43
C ILE A 1078 -0.36 -37.95 -20.81
N GLU A 1079 0.38 -37.23 -21.64
CA GLU A 1079 0.76 -37.62 -23.00
C GLU A 1079 2.29 -37.66 -23.17
N ILE A 1080 2.79 -38.65 -23.90
CA ILE A 1080 4.23 -38.79 -24.21
C ILE A 1080 4.50 -38.27 -25.63
N ASP A 1081 5.38 -37.28 -25.74
CA ASP A 1081 5.94 -36.85 -27.02
C ASP A 1081 7.34 -37.44 -27.22
N MET A 1082 7.41 -38.47 -28.08
CA MET A 1082 8.64 -39.18 -28.39
C MET A 1082 9.62 -38.37 -29.26
N GLU A 1083 9.14 -37.43 -30.06
CA GLU A 1083 10.00 -36.62 -30.93
C GLU A 1083 10.63 -35.46 -30.14
N ALA A 1084 9.83 -34.77 -29.32
CA ALA A 1084 10.30 -33.71 -28.44
C ALA A 1084 10.99 -34.22 -27.16
N TYR A 1085 10.91 -35.53 -26.90
CA TYR A 1085 11.47 -36.21 -25.72
C TYR A 1085 10.92 -35.62 -24.40
N SER A 1086 9.59 -35.47 -24.34
CA SER A 1086 8.88 -34.80 -23.24
C SER A 1086 7.57 -35.47 -22.85
N LEU A 1087 7.05 -35.11 -21.67
CA LEU A 1087 5.69 -35.41 -21.22
C LEU A 1087 4.86 -34.13 -21.22
N GLN A 1088 3.58 -34.22 -21.54
CA GLN A 1088 2.60 -33.16 -21.37
C GLN A 1088 1.57 -33.60 -20.34
N VAL A 1089 1.37 -32.80 -19.30
CA VAL A 1089 0.44 -33.08 -18.20
C VAL A 1089 -0.57 -31.95 -18.11
N THR A 1090 -1.86 -32.27 -18.17
CA THR A 1090 -2.93 -31.26 -18.09
C THR A 1090 -3.36 -31.09 -16.63
N LEU A 1091 -3.08 -29.93 -16.05
CA LEU A 1091 -3.39 -29.57 -14.66
C LEU A 1091 -4.43 -28.46 -14.64
N LYS A 1092 -5.31 -28.45 -13.64
CA LYS A 1092 -6.46 -27.55 -13.51
C LYS A 1092 -6.47 -26.84 -12.15
N ASP A 1093 -6.69 -25.53 -12.18
CA ASP A 1093 -6.91 -24.67 -11.00
C ASP A 1093 -8.17 -25.13 -10.24
N GLY A 1094 -8.00 -25.51 -8.98
CA GLY A 1094 -8.99 -26.16 -8.13
C GLY A 1094 -9.27 -27.65 -8.46
N GLY A 1095 -8.41 -28.28 -9.27
CA GLY A 1095 -8.45 -29.70 -9.58
C GLY A 1095 -7.91 -30.59 -8.44
N PRO A 1096 -8.11 -31.92 -8.48
CA PRO A 1096 -7.55 -32.85 -7.48
C PRO A 1096 -6.01 -32.88 -7.43
N GLU A 1097 -5.35 -32.44 -8.50
CA GLU A 1097 -3.91 -32.23 -8.60
C GLU A 1097 -3.43 -30.94 -7.94
N ASP A 1098 -4.32 -29.98 -7.72
CA ASP A 1098 -4.01 -28.69 -7.11
C ASP A 1098 -4.05 -28.80 -5.59
N ALA A 1099 -2.92 -28.59 -4.93
CA ALA A 1099 -2.76 -28.93 -3.52
C ALA A 1099 -3.51 -27.97 -2.59
N ASP A 1100 -3.75 -26.73 -2.99
CA ASP A 1100 -4.58 -25.82 -2.19
C ASP A 1100 -6.10 -26.03 -2.46
N GLY A 1101 -6.45 -26.67 -3.58
CA GLY A 1101 -7.81 -26.97 -4.01
C GLY A 1101 -8.66 -25.72 -4.26
N LEU A 1102 -8.04 -24.55 -4.36
CA LEU A 1102 -8.71 -23.27 -4.56
C LEU A 1102 -8.85 -22.98 -6.05
N VAL A 1103 -9.85 -22.19 -6.41
CA VAL A 1103 -9.99 -21.65 -7.77
C VAL A 1103 -9.52 -20.20 -7.72
N ASN A 1104 -8.22 -19.98 -7.84
CA ASN A 1104 -7.59 -18.68 -7.58
C ASN A 1104 -6.66 -18.21 -8.71
N GLY A 1105 -6.60 -18.96 -9.82
CA GLY A 1105 -5.71 -18.68 -10.94
C GLY A 1105 -4.25 -19.07 -10.69
N LYS A 1106 -4.02 -19.91 -9.67
CA LYS A 1106 -2.74 -20.58 -9.41
C LYS A 1106 -2.98 -22.08 -9.32
N ILE A 1107 -1.93 -22.86 -9.60
CA ILE A 1107 -1.93 -24.30 -9.32
C ILE A 1107 -0.70 -24.56 -8.49
N VAL A 1108 -0.89 -24.98 -7.24
CA VAL A 1108 0.19 -25.32 -6.32
C VAL A 1108 0.36 -26.84 -6.36
N ASP A 1109 1.40 -27.34 -7.01
CA ASP A 1109 1.52 -28.78 -7.27
C ASP A 1109 2.88 -29.35 -6.83
N PRO A 1110 2.91 -30.08 -5.70
CA PRO A 1110 3.82 -31.18 -5.49
C PRO A 1110 3.31 -32.45 -6.18
N GLY A 1111 3.96 -32.91 -7.25
CA GLY A 1111 3.51 -34.05 -8.03
C GLY A 1111 4.63 -34.76 -8.81
N ALA A 1112 4.33 -35.95 -9.32
CA ALA A 1112 5.31 -36.76 -10.03
C ALA A 1112 4.69 -37.53 -11.22
N PRO A 1113 5.32 -37.53 -12.41
CA PRO A 1113 4.92 -38.43 -13.49
C PRO A 1113 5.42 -39.85 -13.20
N GLY A 1114 4.52 -40.82 -13.29
CA GLY A 1114 4.85 -42.22 -12.99
C GLY A 1114 4.00 -43.21 -13.75
N TYR A 1115 4.30 -44.50 -13.57
CA TYR A 1115 3.47 -45.60 -14.08
C TYR A 1115 3.26 -46.69 -13.02
N GLY A 1116 2.42 -47.67 -13.33
CA GLY A 1116 2.08 -48.77 -12.40
C GLY A 1116 0.87 -48.49 -11.51
N PHE A 1117 0.17 -47.37 -11.75
CA PHE A 1117 -1.12 -47.10 -11.13
C PHE A 1117 -2.15 -48.17 -11.52
N LYS A 1118 -2.85 -48.72 -10.53
CA LYS A 1118 -3.95 -49.67 -10.74
C LYS A 1118 -5.26 -48.99 -10.39
N ILE A 1119 -6.14 -48.86 -11.38
CA ILE A 1119 -7.55 -48.56 -11.11
C ILE A 1119 -8.13 -49.81 -10.44
N ASP A 1120 -8.55 -49.67 -9.20
CA ASP A 1120 -9.28 -50.74 -8.51
C ASP A 1120 -10.67 -50.86 -9.14
N THR A 1121 -10.76 -51.65 -10.22
CA THR A 1121 -11.95 -51.78 -11.07
C THR A 1121 -12.99 -52.71 -10.47
N ASP A 1122 -12.81 -53.19 -9.24
CA ASP A 1122 -13.86 -53.94 -8.57
C ASP A 1122 -14.94 -52.96 -8.12
N GLU A 1123 -15.96 -52.74 -8.96
CA GLU A 1123 -17.13 -51.93 -8.62
C GLU A 1123 -17.70 -52.30 -7.24
N SER A 1124 -17.44 -53.49 -6.69
CA SER A 1124 -17.88 -53.82 -5.34
C SER A 1124 -17.14 -53.09 -4.19
N THR A 1125 -15.89 -52.62 -4.38
CA THR A 1125 -15.16 -51.83 -3.35
C THR A 1125 -15.73 -50.43 -3.19
N LEU A 1126 -16.12 -49.80 -4.30
CA LEU A 1126 -16.69 -48.45 -4.31
C LEU A 1126 -17.97 -48.34 -3.47
N HIS A 1127 -18.71 -49.44 -3.36
CA HIS A 1127 -20.00 -49.50 -2.68
C HIS A 1127 -19.91 -50.14 -1.29
N ASP A 1128 -18.72 -50.57 -0.86
CA ASP A 1128 -18.41 -51.05 0.49
C ASP A 1128 -17.87 -49.88 1.33
N MET A 1129 -18.79 -49.05 1.82
CA MET A 1129 -18.51 -47.76 2.45
C MET A 1129 -17.79 -47.91 3.80
N ASP A 1130 -17.99 -49.03 4.50
CA ASP A 1130 -17.31 -49.37 5.75
C ASP A 1130 -16.06 -50.26 5.58
N LYS A 1131 -15.76 -50.66 4.34
CA LYS A 1131 -14.59 -51.47 3.93
C LYS A 1131 -14.52 -52.82 4.64
N ASN A 1132 -15.66 -53.44 4.95
CA ASN A 1132 -15.71 -54.74 5.64
C ASN A 1132 -15.57 -55.95 4.70
N GLY A 1133 -15.42 -55.71 3.40
CA GLY A 1133 -15.33 -56.68 2.32
C GLY A 1133 -16.68 -57.09 1.74
N LYS A 1134 -17.79 -56.42 2.11
CA LYS A 1134 -19.15 -56.76 1.69
C LYS A 1134 -20.04 -55.53 1.62
N VAL A 1135 -20.83 -55.44 0.55
CA VAL A 1135 -21.87 -54.42 0.45
C VAL A 1135 -23.13 -54.90 1.17
N ASP A 1136 -23.46 -54.28 2.31
CA ASP A 1136 -24.63 -54.58 3.12
C ASP A 1136 -25.43 -53.33 3.56
N VAL A 1137 -26.22 -53.47 4.63
CA VAL A 1137 -27.09 -52.40 5.13
C VAL A 1137 -26.32 -51.24 5.70
N ILE A 1138 -25.13 -51.49 6.25
CA ILE A 1138 -24.30 -50.46 6.86
C ILE A 1138 -23.83 -49.49 5.77
N ASP A 1139 -23.46 -49.99 4.60
CA ASP A 1139 -23.01 -49.16 3.47
C ASP A 1139 -24.10 -48.23 2.97
N ILE A 1140 -25.32 -48.75 2.82
CA ILE A 1140 -26.49 -47.93 2.48
C ILE A 1140 -26.74 -46.87 3.57
N MET A 1141 -26.62 -47.24 4.85
CA MET A 1141 -26.86 -46.32 5.95
C MET A 1141 -25.83 -45.21 6.02
N LEU A 1142 -24.59 -45.47 5.61
CA LEU A 1142 -23.53 -44.47 5.54
C LEU A 1142 -23.79 -43.44 4.43
N VAL A 1143 -24.23 -43.84 3.23
CA VAL A 1143 -24.66 -42.87 2.22
C VAL A 1143 -25.91 -42.12 2.69
N ALA A 1144 -26.87 -42.84 3.29
CA ALA A 1144 -28.11 -42.23 3.77
C ALA A 1144 -27.92 -41.23 4.92
N SER A 1145 -26.84 -41.29 5.70
CA SER A 1145 -26.56 -40.29 6.74
C SER A 1145 -26.15 -38.93 6.18
N HIS A 1146 -25.78 -38.88 4.90
CA HIS A 1146 -25.45 -37.65 4.16
C HIS A 1146 -26.54 -37.28 3.14
N TRP A 1147 -27.75 -37.82 3.30
CA TRP A 1147 -28.84 -37.57 2.36
C TRP A 1147 -29.24 -36.10 2.24
N ASN A 1148 -29.51 -35.66 1.00
CA ASN A 1148 -30.02 -34.33 0.65
C ASN A 1148 -29.06 -33.21 1.04
N THR A 1149 -27.77 -33.45 0.83
CA THR A 1149 -26.70 -32.45 0.92
C THR A 1149 -26.05 -32.27 -0.45
N ALA A 1150 -25.52 -31.09 -0.73
CA ALA A 1150 -24.77 -30.76 -1.94
C ALA A 1150 -23.43 -30.10 -1.61
N THR A 1151 -22.53 -30.01 -2.58
CA THR A 1151 -21.23 -29.34 -2.42
C THR A 1151 -21.40 -27.96 -1.75
N GLY A 1152 -20.73 -27.77 -0.60
CA GLY A 1152 -20.85 -26.56 0.23
C GLY A 1152 -21.70 -26.73 1.49
N ASP A 1153 -22.52 -27.79 1.60
CA ASP A 1153 -23.23 -28.09 2.84
C ASP A 1153 -22.29 -28.71 3.88
N ALA A 1154 -22.44 -28.31 5.15
CA ALA A 1154 -21.59 -28.80 6.25
C ALA A 1154 -21.63 -30.32 6.50
N ASN A 1155 -22.64 -31.00 5.95
CA ASN A 1155 -22.81 -32.45 6.04
C ASN A 1155 -22.63 -33.15 4.68
N TYR A 1156 -22.17 -32.44 3.65
CA TYR A 1156 -21.76 -33.03 2.39
C TYR A 1156 -20.35 -33.62 2.53
N ASP A 1157 -20.19 -34.87 2.12
CA ASP A 1157 -18.91 -35.55 2.03
C ASP A 1157 -18.84 -36.25 0.68
N ALA A 1158 -17.91 -35.79 -0.17
CA ALA A 1158 -17.76 -36.25 -1.54
C ALA A 1158 -17.57 -37.77 -1.65
N LYS A 1159 -17.14 -38.44 -0.57
CA LYS A 1159 -17.07 -39.91 -0.51
C LYS A 1159 -18.43 -40.58 -0.76
N TYR A 1160 -19.54 -39.94 -0.39
CA TYR A 1160 -20.89 -40.51 -0.52
C TYR A 1160 -21.65 -40.01 -1.75
N ASP A 1161 -21.06 -39.13 -2.56
CA ASP A 1161 -21.55 -38.74 -3.89
C ASP A 1161 -20.94 -39.68 -4.93
N LEU A 1162 -21.64 -40.79 -5.20
CA LEU A 1162 -21.11 -41.92 -5.96
C LEU A 1162 -21.22 -41.73 -7.47
N ASN A 1163 -21.96 -40.72 -7.93
CA ASN A 1163 -22.01 -40.34 -9.34
C ASN A 1163 -21.28 -39.01 -9.63
N SER A 1164 -20.76 -38.35 -8.59
CA SER A 1164 -20.01 -37.10 -8.63
C SER A 1164 -20.79 -35.95 -9.28
N ASP A 1165 -22.11 -35.89 -9.08
CA ASP A 1165 -22.97 -34.83 -9.61
C ASP A 1165 -23.07 -33.60 -8.68
N GLY A 1166 -22.34 -33.62 -7.57
CA GLY A 1166 -22.27 -32.57 -6.56
C GLY A 1166 -23.41 -32.66 -5.54
N LYS A 1167 -24.16 -33.77 -5.49
CA LYS A 1167 -25.29 -33.99 -4.58
C LYS A 1167 -25.31 -35.43 -4.09
N ILE A 1168 -25.71 -35.61 -2.84
CA ILE A 1168 -25.94 -36.94 -2.25
C ILE A 1168 -27.45 -37.15 -2.18
N ASP A 1169 -27.99 -37.90 -3.13
CA ASP A 1169 -29.43 -38.11 -3.29
C ASP A 1169 -29.84 -39.58 -3.48
N VAL A 1170 -31.06 -39.79 -3.97
CA VAL A 1170 -31.62 -41.14 -4.19
C VAL A 1170 -30.78 -41.97 -5.13
N THR A 1171 -30.05 -41.31 -6.03
CA THR A 1171 -29.23 -41.93 -7.04
C THR A 1171 -28.03 -42.62 -6.37
N ASP A 1172 -27.35 -41.96 -5.43
CA ASP A 1172 -26.19 -42.51 -4.70
C ASP A 1172 -26.57 -43.69 -3.80
N ILE A 1173 -27.68 -43.54 -3.05
CA ILE A 1173 -28.22 -44.65 -2.27
C ILE A 1173 -28.54 -45.84 -3.18
N MET A 1174 -29.10 -45.58 -4.36
CA MET A 1174 -29.46 -46.63 -5.30
C MET A 1174 -28.24 -47.31 -5.93
N LEU A 1175 -27.12 -46.59 -6.09
CA LEU A 1175 -25.86 -47.16 -6.56
C LEU A 1175 -25.33 -48.19 -5.55
N VAL A 1176 -25.30 -47.88 -4.25
CA VAL A 1176 -24.93 -48.86 -3.21
C VAL A 1176 -25.92 -50.02 -3.14
N ALA A 1177 -27.22 -49.70 -3.15
CA ALA A 1177 -28.26 -50.73 -3.08
C ALA A 1177 -28.22 -51.71 -4.27
N ALA A 1178 -27.80 -51.26 -5.44
CA ALA A 1178 -27.65 -52.11 -6.62
C ALA A 1178 -26.55 -53.18 -6.45
N GLN A 1179 -25.58 -52.93 -5.58
CA GLN A 1179 -24.48 -53.85 -5.29
C GLN A 1179 -24.71 -54.74 -4.05
N TRP A 1180 -25.90 -54.65 -3.43
CA TRP A 1180 -26.22 -55.36 -2.20
C TRP A 1180 -25.92 -56.87 -2.25
N GLY A 1181 -25.16 -57.34 -1.27
CA GLY A 1181 -24.80 -58.75 -1.11
C GLY A 1181 -23.63 -59.21 -1.97
N LYS A 1182 -22.97 -58.31 -2.70
CA LYS A 1182 -21.66 -58.57 -3.30
C LYS A 1182 -20.57 -58.56 -2.22
N THR A 1183 -19.53 -59.35 -2.45
CA THR A 1183 -18.35 -59.42 -1.60
C THR A 1183 -17.14 -59.03 -2.45
N VAL A 1184 -16.36 -58.10 -1.93
CA VAL A 1184 -15.06 -57.70 -2.50
C VAL A 1184 -14.08 -58.85 -2.26
N GLU A 1185 -13.38 -59.35 -3.29
CA GLU A 1185 -12.33 -60.39 -3.12
C GLU A 1185 -10.93 -59.81 -2.90
#